data_AF-A0A9P4TDW2-F1
#
_entry.id   AF-A0A9P4TDW2-F1
#
_cell.length_a   1.000
_cell.length_b   1.000
_cell.length_c   1.000
_cell.angle_alpha   90.00
_cell.angle_beta   90.00
_cell.angle_gamma   90.00
#
_symmetry.space_group_name_H-M   'P 1'
#
loop_
_entity.id
_entity.type
_entity.pdbx_description
1 polymer ?
#
loop_
_entity_poly.entity_id
_entity_poly.type
_entity_poly.pdbx_seq_one_letter_code
_entity_poly.pdbx_strand_id
1 'polypeptide(L)'
;MAQIPQVQGYEHADAWETNWLRVDEHHELYYEQYGQRDGKAVIYLHGGPGGHISKGNTSFFNPKDYRVVLLDQRGCGKSRPNASTINNTTWHLVDDIEALRKHLGVTKWHVVFGGSWGSTLALAYAQTHPSSVGSLVLRGIFAVRDLELKWTMVPGGASILFPDHFDEFINFLPENERADHVTSYHKRLMSDDESISHPAARAWNKWEVSISTLYPNTAGLAQLDDASYNLAHARTEAHYFQNKAWLEDGQLLRKENIDKIRHIPTTIVQGRYDVVCPPITAWELHKAFPESKLHWVSDAGHSATEPGTKKKLIEACEEYAEILGNITEKAKSMTGAQSKKVAQLSADTKDVHDPSWRITSDYGVKQHDTDHWLAAVSEDKQGPQLLEDPFGREKIHRFDHERIPERVVHARGAGAFGKFTLFESAADVSKAGILTDTSRTTPVFVRFSTVLGSRGSADTVRDVRGFAIKHYTEEGNWDLVGNNIPVFFIQDAMKFPDVIHSGKPEPDSEIPQAQSAHNNFWDFQYMHPETTHMHFWTMSDRAIPRSYRMMQGFGVNTFTLENDKGERHFVKFHYTPDLGVHSFVWDEALKIAGQDPDFHRKDLWQAIEAGSYPKWKFGIQTIKEGDEDQFEFDILDATKVWPEELVPIRYIGELELNKNPDEYFTQTEQIAFCTSHVVPGIGFSDDPLLQGRNFSYHDTQLSRLGVNWQELPINKPVCPVMNFNRDGAMRHTITKGKVNYWPNRFETVPPAKPEEGAYVDYPAKVAGMKQRIHSRKFKEHKNQAELFYNSMSEPEKAHIQAAFAFELDHCDDPIVYKRMVERIVEIDLELAQAVAEMVGADIPQEATRQKHNKKAKGLSQMDFLPKTPTIATRMVAILIADGYDKVAYNGIKAALTAQGALPFTISPRRNKIFADGEDKSGDGVVADHHLEGQRSTMYDSVFIPGGEKSVATLSKNGRAVHWVREAFGHLKAIGATGEGVAFVKQCVELPGMEFSASTDVQNSYGVVTAAKVSPDGFKEAVKIAKEAADFVGQYTFAISQHKNFDRELAGLNSMVAY
;
A
#
# COMPACT_ATOMS: atom_id res chain seq x y z
N MET A 1 45.40 28.50 -18.77
CA MET A 1 44.32 28.21 -17.81
C MET A 1 43.02 28.20 -18.59
N ALA A 2 42.49 27.03 -18.92
CA ALA A 2 41.16 26.94 -19.54
C ALA A 2 40.13 27.42 -18.49
N GLN A 3 39.21 28.31 -18.89
CA GLN A 3 38.09 28.71 -18.03
C GLN A 3 37.32 27.46 -17.63
N ILE A 4 37.43 27.06 -16.37
CA ILE A 4 36.64 25.97 -15.82
C ILE A 4 35.17 26.45 -15.88
N PRO A 5 34.26 25.71 -16.54
CA PRO A 5 32.88 26.13 -16.70
C PRO A 5 32.25 26.38 -15.32
N GLN A 6 31.70 27.58 -15.11
CA GLN A 6 30.97 27.90 -13.89
C GLN A 6 29.69 27.05 -13.83
N VAL A 7 29.55 26.26 -12.78
CA VAL A 7 28.29 25.56 -12.48
C VAL A 7 27.34 26.59 -11.87
N GLN A 8 26.36 27.02 -12.68
CA GLN A 8 25.29 27.89 -12.22
C GLN A 8 24.43 27.11 -11.23
N GLY A 9 24.29 27.63 -10.01
CA GLY A 9 23.37 27.09 -9.02
C GLY A 9 22.00 27.77 -9.14
N TYR A 10 21.09 27.41 -8.25
CA TYR A 10 19.76 28.01 -8.22
C TYR A 10 19.78 29.46 -7.75
N GLU A 11 18.92 30.29 -8.34
CA GLU A 11 18.69 31.67 -7.92
C GLU A 11 17.41 31.75 -7.07
N HIS A 12 17.49 32.45 -5.94
CA HIS A 12 16.35 32.66 -5.03
C HIS A 12 15.94 34.13 -5.01
N ALA A 13 14.65 34.38 -4.82
CA ALA A 13 14.16 35.69 -4.41
C ALA A 13 14.77 36.09 -3.03
N ASP A 14 14.57 37.33 -2.61
CA ASP A 14 14.98 37.73 -1.26
C ASP A 14 14.20 36.97 -0.18
N ALA A 15 14.78 36.88 1.02
CA ALA A 15 14.20 36.12 2.11
C ALA A 15 12.79 36.64 2.41
N TRP A 16 11.82 35.73 2.44
CA TRP A 16 10.44 36.08 2.73
C TRP A 16 10.18 36.17 4.24
N GLU A 17 11.13 35.71 5.05
CA GLU A 17 11.19 35.92 6.48
C GLU A 17 12.64 36.05 6.95
N THR A 18 12.86 36.97 7.87
CA THR A 18 14.14 37.24 8.53
C THR A 18 13.83 37.59 9.98
N ASN A 19 14.36 36.84 10.94
CA ASN A 19 14.01 37.03 12.34
C ASN A 19 15.12 36.55 13.30
N TRP A 20 14.92 36.83 14.59
CA TRP A 20 15.76 36.34 15.69
C TRP A 20 14.93 35.45 16.63
N LEU A 21 15.48 34.30 17.00
CA LEU A 21 14.90 33.38 17.97
C LEU A 21 15.73 33.40 19.27
N ARG A 22 15.13 33.83 20.37
CA ARG A 22 15.71 33.72 21.71
C ARG A 22 15.76 32.25 22.12
N VAL A 23 16.95 31.74 22.43
CA VAL A 23 17.16 30.31 22.78
C VAL A 23 17.63 30.09 24.21
N ASP A 24 18.22 31.10 24.84
CA ASP A 24 18.45 31.15 26.29
C ASP A 24 18.51 32.60 26.78
N GLU A 25 18.87 32.82 28.05
CA GLU A 25 18.98 34.16 28.65
C GLU A 25 20.02 35.07 27.96
N HIS A 26 20.99 34.49 27.24
CA HIS A 26 22.13 35.20 26.65
C HIS A 26 22.06 35.31 25.12
N HIS A 27 21.52 34.31 24.42
CA HIS A 27 21.61 34.16 22.96
C HIS A 27 20.30 34.36 22.19
N GLU A 28 20.40 35.10 21.08
CA GLU A 28 19.40 35.15 20.01
C GLU A 28 19.99 34.67 18.70
N LEU A 29 19.37 33.66 18.10
CA LEU A 29 19.77 33.09 16.82
C LEU A 29 19.12 33.83 15.67
N TYR A 30 19.92 34.27 14.71
CA TYR A 30 19.43 34.84 13.47
C TYR A 30 19.15 33.76 12.43
N TYR A 31 17.99 33.85 11.77
CA TYR A 31 17.66 32.97 10.66
C TYR A 31 16.95 33.71 9.52
N GLU A 32 17.09 33.16 8.32
CA GLU A 32 16.45 33.63 7.10
C GLU A 32 15.74 32.47 6.40
N GLN A 33 14.59 32.74 5.76
CA GLN A 33 13.84 31.75 5.00
C GLN A 33 13.65 32.15 3.54
N TYR A 34 13.97 31.21 2.65
CA TYR A 34 13.97 31.38 1.19
C TYR A 34 13.17 30.26 0.50
N GLY A 35 12.94 30.42 -0.81
CA GLY A 35 12.24 29.42 -1.63
C GLY A 35 10.75 29.31 -1.34
N GLN A 36 10.19 28.13 -1.60
CA GLN A 36 8.78 27.83 -1.49
C GLN A 36 8.34 27.71 -0.01
N ARG A 37 7.34 28.47 0.44
CA ARG A 37 6.91 28.51 1.87
C ARG A 37 6.41 27.17 2.42
N ASP A 38 5.74 26.39 1.59
CA ASP A 38 5.25 25.03 1.85
C ASP A 38 6.16 23.95 1.23
N GLY A 39 7.35 24.35 0.77
CA GLY A 39 8.35 23.45 0.22
C GLY A 39 8.97 22.54 1.27
N LYS A 40 9.77 21.57 0.79
CA LYS A 40 10.54 20.64 1.61
C LYS A 40 11.49 21.45 2.51
N ALA A 41 11.31 21.39 3.82
CA ALA A 41 12.11 22.17 4.76
C ALA A 41 13.55 21.65 4.81
N VAL A 42 14.52 22.48 4.43
CA VAL A 42 15.94 22.18 4.56
C VAL A 42 16.58 23.18 5.51
N ILE A 43 17.44 22.69 6.41
CA ILE A 43 18.31 23.54 7.21
C ILE A 43 19.74 23.45 6.70
N TYR A 44 20.36 24.61 6.49
CA TYR A 44 21.77 24.72 6.11
C TYR A 44 22.62 25.05 7.35
N LEU A 45 23.52 24.14 7.70
CA LEU A 45 24.48 24.29 8.79
C LEU A 45 25.84 24.69 8.19
N HIS A 46 26.23 25.94 8.39
CA HIS A 46 27.48 26.47 7.83
C HIS A 46 28.72 25.81 8.45
N GLY A 47 29.79 25.73 7.64
CA GLY A 47 31.13 25.34 8.08
C GLY A 47 31.84 26.46 8.84
N GLY A 48 32.99 26.13 9.44
CA GLY A 48 33.69 27.00 10.39
C GLY A 48 32.87 27.23 11.66
N PRO A 49 33.30 26.78 12.85
CA PRO A 49 32.66 27.21 14.08
C PRO A 49 32.84 28.72 14.17
N GLY A 50 31.74 29.48 14.07
CA GLY A 50 31.80 30.94 13.98
C GLY A 50 31.69 31.54 12.58
N GLY A 51 31.42 30.74 11.54
CA GLY A 51 31.05 31.21 10.21
C GLY A 51 29.71 31.96 10.16
N HIS A 52 29.22 32.25 8.96
CA HIS A 52 27.90 32.87 8.80
C HIS A 52 27.22 32.43 7.52
N ILE A 53 25.91 32.67 7.47
CA ILE A 53 25.10 32.45 6.28
C ILE A 53 25.18 33.62 5.31
N SER A 54 24.94 33.31 4.04
CA SER A 54 24.75 34.27 2.96
C SER A 54 23.67 33.76 2.02
N LYS A 55 23.03 34.66 1.25
CA LYS A 55 22.07 34.26 0.22
C LYS A 55 22.64 33.24 -0.76
N GLY A 56 23.95 33.28 -1.04
CA GLY A 56 24.62 32.31 -1.92
C GLY A 56 24.52 30.85 -1.45
N ASN A 57 24.31 30.61 -0.15
CA ASN A 57 24.11 29.27 0.40
C ASN A 57 22.78 28.63 -0.03
N THR A 58 21.83 29.40 -0.56
CA THR A 58 20.58 28.87 -1.14
C THR A 58 20.77 28.18 -2.49
N SER A 59 21.92 28.41 -3.16
CA SER A 59 22.13 27.99 -4.55
C SER A 59 22.21 26.48 -4.78
N PHE A 60 22.28 25.68 -3.72
CA PHE A 60 22.21 24.21 -3.79
C PHE A 60 20.78 23.67 -3.89
N PHE A 61 19.78 24.50 -3.59
CA PHE A 61 18.40 24.06 -3.40
C PHE A 61 17.49 24.67 -4.46
N ASN A 62 16.71 23.85 -5.17
CA ASN A 62 15.73 24.35 -6.12
C ASN A 62 14.64 25.18 -5.41
N PRO A 63 14.44 26.47 -5.74
CA PRO A 63 13.45 27.33 -5.08
C PRO A 63 12.01 26.85 -5.26
N LYS A 64 11.74 25.99 -6.26
CA LYS A 64 10.42 25.38 -6.48
C LYS A 64 10.13 24.23 -5.50
N ASP A 65 11.16 23.56 -5.01
CA ASP A 65 11.03 22.34 -4.21
C ASP A 65 11.24 22.58 -2.72
N TYR A 66 12.14 23.51 -2.37
CA TYR A 66 12.64 23.67 -1.00
C TYR A 66 12.14 24.95 -0.32
N ARG A 67 11.79 24.79 0.96
CA ARG A 67 11.76 25.84 1.97
C ARG A 67 13.14 25.87 2.61
N VAL A 68 14.00 26.82 2.25
CA VAL A 68 15.39 26.86 2.72
C VAL A 68 15.49 27.72 3.98
N VAL A 69 15.97 27.13 5.06
CA VAL A 69 16.25 27.81 6.33
C VAL A 69 17.76 27.95 6.47
N LEU A 70 18.23 29.19 6.46
CA LEU A 70 19.62 29.54 6.77
C LEU A 70 19.69 30.02 8.23
N LEU A 71 20.63 29.48 9.00
CA LEU A 71 20.82 29.78 10.43
C LEU A 71 22.25 30.25 10.69
N ASP A 72 22.40 31.43 11.31
CA ASP A 72 23.63 31.82 11.98
C ASP A 72 23.68 31.18 13.38
N GLN A 73 24.73 30.42 13.67
CA GLN A 73 24.90 29.73 14.96
C GLN A 73 25.19 30.73 16.10
N ARG A 74 25.20 30.26 17.36
CA ARG A 74 25.56 31.09 18.52
C ARG A 74 26.93 31.73 18.31
N GLY A 75 27.05 33.01 18.67
CA GLY A 75 28.34 33.70 18.63
C GLY A 75 28.81 34.08 17.24
N CYS A 76 28.00 33.99 16.18
CA CYS A 76 28.45 34.34 14.83
C CYS A 76 27.38 34.94 13.94
N GLY A 77 27.84 35.47 12.79
CA GLY A 77 26.99 36.22 11.87
C GLY A 77 26.18 37.31 12.56
N LYS A 78 24.87 37.33 12.31
CA LYS A 78 23.93 38.28 12.92
C LYS A 78 23.27 37.76 14.21
N SER A 79 23.62 36.55 14.66
CA SER A 79 23.23 36.04 15.98
C SER A 79 23.91 36.85 17.09
N ARG A 80 23.24 36.97 18.23
CA ARG A 80 23.63 37.91 19.29
C ARG A 80 23.86 37.18 20.61
N PRO A 81 24.91 37.56 21.37
CA PRO A 81 26.01 38.43 20.97
C PRO A 81 26.99 37.72 20.02
N ASN A 82 27.46 38.44 19.00
CA ASN A 82 28.49 37.96 18.08
C ASN A 82 29.85 37.78 18.80
N ALA A 83 30.67 36.83 18.35
CA ALA A 83 31.93 36.39 18.95
C ALA A 83 31.86 35.90 20.41
N SER A 84 30.67 35.50 20.89
CA SER A 84 30.48 35.01 22.26
C SER A 84 30.66 33.50 22.39
N THR A 85 31.43 33.10 23.39
CA THR A 85 31.71 31.70 23.75
C THR A 85 30.97 31.23 25.01
N ILE A 86 30.19 32.12 25.63
CA ILE A 86 29.34 31.79 26.79
C ILE A 86 28.21 30.88 26.31
N ASN A 87 27.91 29.78 27.00
CA ASN A 87 26.86 28.81 26.61
C ASN A 87 26.92 28.40 25.12
N ASN A 88 28.12 28.21 24.59
CA ASN A 88 28.35 27.93 23.17
C ASN A 88 29.10 26.60 23.02
N THR A 89 28.37 25.50 23.17
CA THR A 89 28.89 24.14 22.97
C THR A 89 28.12 23.42 21.86
N THR A 90 28.65 22.30 21.35
CA THR A 90 27.98 21.46 20.35
C THR A 90 26.55 21.12 20.75
N TRP A 91 26.32 20.79 22.02
CA TRP A 91 25.01 20.40 22.53
C TRP A 91 24.03 21.58 22.59
N HIS A 92 24.50 22.78 22.92
CA HIS A 92 23.69 23.99 22.80
C HIS A 92 23.26 24.24 21.34
N LEU A 93 24.16 24.03 20.38
CA LEU A 93 23.83 24.18 18.95
C LEU A 93 22.87 23.08 18.46
N VAL A 94 22.95 21.87 18.99
CA VAL A 94 21.96 20.80 18.71
C VAL A 94 20.58 21.18 19.24
N ASP A 95 20.52 21.68 20.48
CA ASP A 95 19.27 22.15 21.10
C ASP A 95 18.66 23.35 20.35
N ASP A 96 19.51 24.25 19.86
CA ASP A 96 19.13 25.40 19.04
C ASP A 96 18.47 25.02 17.72
N ILE A 97 19.04 24.03 17.01
CA ILE A 97 18.47 23.51 15.77
C ILE A 97 17.07 22.95 16.04
N GLU A 98 16.90 22.25 17.16
CA GLU A 98 15.60 21.70 17.56
C GLU A 98 14.60 22.79 17.99
N ALA A 99 15.06 23.81 18.71
CA ALA A 99 14.26 24.98 19.09
C ALA A 99 13.77 25.75 17.86
N LEU A 100 14.66 25.97 16.87
CA LEU A 100 14.31 26.61 15.62
C LEU A 100 13.32 25.79 14.81
N ARG A 101 13.51 24.47 14.72
CA ARG A 101 12.57 23.57 14.05
C ARG A 101 11.16 23.71 14.61
N LYS A 102 11.04 23.68 15.95
CA LYS A 102 9.75 23.83 16.66
C LYS A 102 9.15 25.22 16.43
N HIS A 103 9.96 26.28 16.53
CA HIS A 103 9.53 27.66 16.32
C HIS A 103 8.94 27.86 14.92
N LEU A 104 9.57 27.28 13.90
CA LEU A 104 9.15 27.40 12.50
C LEU A 104 7.98 26.49 12.10
N GLY A 105 7.46 25.67 13.03
CA GLY A 105 6.42 24.68 12.75
C GLY A 105 6.88 23.58 11.79
N VAL A 106 8.19 23.36 11.65
CA VAL A 106 8.73 22.32 10.76
C VAL A 106 8.59 20.98 11.45
N THR A 107 7.74 20.09 10.94
CA THR A 107 7.54 18.77 11.57
C THR A 107 8.82 17.93 11.55
N LYS A 108 9.58 18.01 10.45
CA LYS A 108 10.80 17.25 10.20
C LYS A 108 11.67 18.02 9.20
N TRP A 109 12.98 18.05 9.38
CA TRP A 109 13.89 18.57 8.36
C TRP A 109 13.97 17.57 7.21
N HIS A 110 13.48 17.94 6.03
CA HIS A 110 13.55 17.10 4.83
C HIS A 110 15.00 16.77 4.47
N VAL A 111 15.87 17.78 4.54
CA VAL A 111 17.33 17.66 4.43
C VAL A 111 17.95 18.42 5.60
N VAL A 112 18.92 17.81 6.27
CA VAL A 112 19.91 18.53 7.08
C VAL A 112 21.20 18.58 6.26
N PHE A 113 21.57 19.78 5.83
CA PHE A 113 22.73 20.02 4.99
C PHE A 113 23.86 20.56 5.85
N GLY A 114 25.03 19.91 5.85
CA GLY A 114 26.17 20.34 6.66
C GLY A 114 27.50 20.07 5.98
N GLY A 115 28.39 21.06 5.96
CA GLY A 115 29.74 20.87 5.43
C GLY A 115 30.82 21.35 6.39
N SER A 116 31.99 20.70 6.41
CA SER A 116 33.07 20.99 7.37
C SER A 116 32.55 20.83 8.81
N TRP A 117 32.74 21.82 9.68
CA TRP A 117 32.07 21.93 10.98
C TRP A 117 30.55 21.67 10.94
N GLY A 118 29.85 22.12 9.89
CA GLY A 118 28.43 21.85 9.73
C GLY A 118 28.12 20.36 9.58
N SER A 119 29.08 19.53 9.12
CA SER A 119 28.94 18.07 9.09
C SER A 119 29.03 17.46 10.50
N THR A 120 29.87 17.99 11.39
CA THR A 120 29.88 17.66 12.82
C THR A 120 28.49 17.86 13.43
N LEU A 121 27.93 19.06 13.23
CA LEU A 121 26.62 19.43 13.78
C LEU A 121 25.48 18.62 13.15
N ALA A 122 25.52 18.39 11.84
CA ALA A 122 24.52 17.56 11.16
C ALA A 122 24.50 16.13 11.71
N LEU A 123 25.67 15.53 11.91
CA LEU A 123 25.79 14.18 12.49
C LEU A 123 25.33 14.18 13.96
N ALA A 124 25.80 15.12 14.78
CA ALA A 124 25.41 15.21 16.19
C ALA A 124 23.89 15.42 16.35
N TYR A 125 23.31 16.31 15.54
CA TYR A 125 21.87 16.55 15.54
C TYR A 125 21.09 15.30 15.09
N ALA A 126 21.50 14.65 14.00
CA ALA A 126 20.82 13.45 13.52
C ALA A 126 20.90 12.28 14.52
N GLN A 127 22.04 12.11 15.20
CA GLN A 127 22.23 11.07 16.20
C GLN A 127 21.43 11.33 17.49
N THR A 128 21.14 12.61 17.78
CA THR A 128 20.34 13.02 18.96
C THR A 128 18.84 13.03 18.67
N HIS A 129 18.45 13.44 17.45
CA HIS A 129 17.07 13.57 17.01
C HIS A 129 16.80 12.85 15.68
N PRO A 130 16.98 11.51 15.61
CA PRO A 130 16.90 10.76 14.35
C PRO A 130 15.53 10.87 13.67
N SER A 131 14.45 10.94 14.44
CA SER A 131 13.09 11.13 13.90
C SER A 131 12.87 12.50 13.23
N SER A 132 13.68 13.51 13.58
CA SER A 132 13.58 14.87 13.05
C SER A 132 14.34 15.09 11.75
N VAL A 133 15.08 14.08 11.25
CA VAL A 133 15.94 14.19 10.06
C VAL A 133 15.46 13.26 8.93
N GLY A 134 15.18 13.86 7.78
CA GLY A 134 14.65 13.18 6.59
C GLY A 134 15.75 12.59 5.73
N SER A 135 16.81 13.35 5.55
CA SER A 135 18.02 12.96 4.82
C SER A 135 19.20 13.84 5.24
N LEU A 136 20.42 13.38 4.99
CA LEU A 136 21.66 14.10 5.26
C LEU A 136 22.42 14.35 3.95
N VAL A 137 22.83 15.60 3.73
CA VAL A 137 23.81 15.96 2.70
C VAL A 137 25.02 16.54 3.41
N LEU A 138 26.12 15.78 3.38
CA LEU A 138 27.36 16.09 4.08
C LEU A 138 28.48 16.41 3.10
N ARG A 139 29.30 17.42 3.39
CA ARG A 139 30.47 17.79 2.56
C ARG A 139 31.71 18.01 3.39
N GLY A 140 32.87 17.50 2.96
CA GLY A 140 34.13 17.79 3.65
C GLY A 140 34.03 17.38 5.12
N ILE A 141 34.01 16.07 5.39
CA ILE A 141 33.65 15.55 6.72
C ILE A 141 34.70 15.95 7.75
N PHE A 142 34.27 16.72 8.74
CA PHE A 142 35.02 17.02 9.95
C PHE A 142 34.29 16.36 11.12
N ALA A 143 34.96 15.48 11.87
CA ALA A 143 34.38 14.80 13.03
C ALA A 143 35.02 15.24 14.35
N VAL A 144 35.84 16.31 14.31
CA VAL A 144 36.60 16.88 15.43
C VAL A 144 37.48 15.84 16.13
N ARG A 145 38.02 14.90 15.36
CA ARG A 145 38.92 13.88 15.89
C ARG A 145 40.30 14.47 16.15
N ASP A 146 41.03 13.86 17.09
CA ASP A 146 42.42 14.23 17.35
C ASP A 146 43.28 14.19 16.08
N LEU A 147 42.95 13.30 15.13
CA LEU A 147 43.57 13.23 13.81
C LEU A 147 43.41 14.54 13.02
N GLU A 148 42.20 15.08 12.94
CA GLU A 148 41.87 16.23 12.10
C GLU A 148 42.41 17.52 12.71
N LEU A 149 42.29 17.66 14.04
CA LEU A 149 42.85 18.79 14.78
C LEU A 149 44.38 18.85 14.63
N LYS A 150 45.08 17.70 14.76
CA LYS A 150 46.54 17.64 14.55
C LYS A 150 46.91 17.86 13.09
N TRP A 151 46.13 17.32 12.15
CA TRP A 151 46.40 17.45 10.72
C TRP A 151 46.41 18.91 10.28
N THR A 152 45.39 19.67 10.65
CA THR A 152 45.20 21.03 10.16
C THR A 152 45.95 22.06 11.00
N MET A 153 46.05 21.85 12.32
CA MET A 153 46.55 22.87 13.24
C MET A 153 47.93 22.58 13.82
N VAL A 154 48.56 21.42 13.60
CA VAL A 154 49.88 21.07 14.19
C VAL A 154 50.87 20.71 13.07
N PRO A 155 52.19 20.96 13.24
CA PRO A 155 53.18 20.55 12.24
C PRO A 155 53.10 19.05 11.94
N GLY A 156 53.08 18.68 10.66
CA GLY A 156 53.14 17.28 10.19
C GLY A 156 51.96 16.82 9.33
N GLY A 157 50.91 17.64 9.17
CA GLY A 157 49.78 17.38 8.27
C GLY A 157 49.73 18.37 7.10
N ALA A 158 48.74 19.26 7.11
CA ALA A 158 48.55 20.31 6.10
C ALA A 158 49.80 21.20 5.93
N SER A 159 50.58 21.41 6.99
CA SER A 159 51.85 22.17 6.96
C SER A 159 52.92 21.54 6.05
N ILE A 160 52.84 20.24 5.74
CA ILE A 160 53.76 19.59 4.79
C ILE A 160 53.41 20.02 3.35
N LEU A 161 52.12 20.26 3.09
CA LEU A 161 51.63 20.66 1.77
C LEU A 161 51.74 22.18 1.55
N PHE A 162 51.61 22.97 2.62
CA PHE A 162 51.65 24.45 2.58
C PHE A 162 52.62 25.02 3.63
N PRO A 163 53.94 24.72 3.52
CA PRO A 163 54.92 25.10 4.53
C PRO A 163 55.12 26.62 4.64
N ASP A 164 55.03 27.35 3.53
CA ASP A 164 55.15 28.81 3.47
C ASP A 164 53.98 29.51 4.19
N HIS A 165 52.74 29.06 3.96
CA HIS A 165 51.57 29.58 4.66
C HIS A 165 51.56 29.19 6.15
N PHE A 166 52.07 28.01 6.49
CA PHE A 166 52.17 27.57 7.87
C PHE A 166 53.25 28.35 8.64
N ASP A 167 54.38 28.66 8.00
CA ASP A 167 55.40 29.53 8.57
C ASP A 167 54.83 30.93 8.86
N GLU A 168 54.03 31.51 7.96
CA GLU A 168 53.34 32.78 8.24
C GLU A 168 52.40 32.68 9.44
N PHE A 169 51.64 31.59 9.56
CA PHE A 169 50.73 31.34 10.68
C PHE A 169 51.48 31.22 12.01
N ILE A 170 52.57 30.46 12.08
CA ILE A 170 53.33 30.27 13.31
C ILE A 170 54.17 31.50 13.66
N ASN A 171 54.75 32.18 12.66
CA ASN A 171 55.64 33.31 12.88
C ASN A 171 54.94 34.56 13.42
N PHE A 172 53.61 34.65 13.29
CA PHE A 172 52.82 35.68 13.98
C PHE A 172 52.97 35.62 15.50
N LEU A 173 53.12 34.41 16.07
CA LEU A 173 53.35 34.27 17.51
C LEU A 173 54.81 34.57 17.87
N PRO A 174 55.06 35.20 19.03
CA PRO A 174 56.40 35.28 19.61
C PRO A 174 57.04 33.91 19.76
N GLU A 175 58.35 33.80 19.61
CA GLU A 175 59.07 32.52 19.59
C GLU A 175 58.77 31.64 20.82
N ASN A 176 58.64 32.24 22.00
CA ASN A 176 58.32 31.55 23.26
C ASN A 176 56.87 31.04 23.36
N GLU A 177 55.97 31.42 22.44
CA GLU A 177 54.56 31.01 22.40
C GLU A 177 54.29 29.95 21.33
N ARG A 178 55.28 29.58 20.51
CA ARG A 178 55.11 28.67 19.36
C ARG A 178 55.06 27.19 19.71
N ALA A 179 55.56 26.80 20.88
CA ALA A 179 55.66 25.38 21.26
C ALA A 179 54.28 24.70 21.43
N ASP A 180 53.29 25.47 21.89
CA ASP A 180 51.86 25.11 21.89
C ASP A 180 51.07 26.27 21.28
N HIS A 181 51.30 26.50 19.98
CA HIS A 181 50.73 27.63 19.27
C HIS A 181 49.20 27.60 19.24
N VAL A 182 48.55 26.43 19.31
CA VAL A 182 47.09 26.32 19.37
C VAL A 182 46.55 26.94 20.66
N THR A 183 47.11 26.57 21.82
CA THR A 183 46.73 27.18 23.11
C THR A 183 47.09 28.67 23.16
N SER A 184 48.24 29.06 22.59
CA SER A 184 48.67 30.46 22.54
C SER A 184 47.75 31.32 21.67
N TYR A 185 47.32 30.81 20.51
CA TYR A 185 46.30 31.46 19.68
C TYR A 185 44.97 31.54 20.42
N HIS A 186 44.50 30.47 21.04
CA HIS A 186 43.26 30.48 21.83
C HIS A 186 43.30 31.59 22.90
N LYS A 187 44.39 31.71 23.66
CA LYS A 187 44.55 32.76 24.67
C LYS A 187 44.46 34.17 24.08
N ARG A 188 45.10 34.40 22.92
CA ARG A 188 45.07 35.70 22.23
C ARG A 188 43.69 36.01 21.66
N LEU A 189 43.02 35.02 21.09
CA LEU A 189 41.67 35.15 20.53
C LEU A 189 40.62 35.44 21.60
N MET A 190 40.76 34.86 22.81
CA MET A 190 39.88 35.12 23.95
C MET A 190 40.16 36.44 24.68
N SER A 191 41.16 37.23 24.24
CA SER A 191 41.44 38.52 24.87
C SER A 191 40.36 39.54 24.54
N ASP A 192 39.90 40.28 25.56
CA ASP A 192 39.04 41.45 25.39
C ASP A 192 39.80 42.65 24.77
N ASP A 193 41.13 42.59 24.71
CA ASP A 193 41.96 43.59 24.03
C ASP A 193 41.95 43.33 22.51
N GLU A 194 41.23 44.17 21.78
CA GLU A 194 41.11 44.09 20.32
C GLU A 194 42.46 44.21 19.60
N SER A 195 43.45 44.90 20.19
CA SER A 195 44.80 45.00 19.63
C SER A 195 45.56 43.67 19.68
N ILE A 196 45.10 42.72 20.50
CA ILE A 196 45.63 41.36 20.61
C ILE A 196 44.77 40.38 19.81
N SER A 197 43.44 40.44 19.98
CA SER A 197 42.53 39.43 19.45
C SER A 197 42.28 39.57 17.94
N HIS A 198 42.16 40.77 17.38
CA HIS A 198 41.92 40.95 15.94
C HIS A 198 43.11 40.57 15.05
N PRO A 199 44.36 40.96 15.35
CA PRO A 199 45.51 40.50 14.56
C PRO A 199 45.69 38.97 14.64
N ALA A 200 45.45 38.38 15.81
CA ALA A 200 45.47 36.93 15.99
C ALA A 200 44.38 36.23 15.18
N ALA A 201 43.16 36.78 15.17
CA ALA A 201 42.06 36.29 14.36
C ALA A 201 42.37 36.32 12.86
N ARG A 202 42.99 37.41 12.40
CA ARG A 202 43.42 37.53 11.00
C ARG A 202 44.47 36.49 10.63
N ALA A 203 45.46 36.25 11.49
CA ALA A 203 46.50 35.25 11.24
C ALA A 203 45.91 33.82 11.24
N TRP A 204 45.01 33.53 12.18
CA TRP A 204 44.29 32.25 12.28
C TRP A 204 43.45 31.95 11.03
N ASN A 205 42.54 32.84 10.65
CA ASN A 205 41.68 32.61 9.48
C ASN A 205 42.46 32.63 8.16
N LYS A 206 43.57 33.40 8.07
CA LYS A 206 44.43 33.38 6.87
C LYS A 206 45.01 31.99 6.61
N TRP A 207 45.39 31.26 7.67
CA TRP A 207 45.89 29.89 7.54
C TRP A 207 44.86 28.98 6.86
N GLU A 208 43.65 28.91 7.43
CA GLU A 208 42.60 28.02 6.93
C GLU A 208 42.14 28.39 5.50
N VAL A 209 41.94 29.68 5.21
CA VAL A 209 41.53 30.15 3.88
C VAL A 209 42.58 29.80 2.82
N SER A 210 43.88 29.85 3.17
CA SER A 210 44.98 29.58 2.23
C SER A 210 45.06 28.11 1.81
N ILE A 211 44.48 27.19 2.59
CA ILE A 211 44.52 25.74 2.33
C ILE A 211 43.15 25.16 1.93
N SER A 212 42.14 26.00 1.76
CA SER A 212 40.73 25.58 1.57
C SER A 212 40.35 25.25 0.12
N THR A 213 41.11 25.63 -0.90
CA THR A 213 40.74 25.41 -2.31
C THR A 213 41.88 24.77 -3.08
N LEU A 214 41.56 23.96 -4.10
CA LEU A 214 42.58 23.32 -4.94
C LEU A 214 43.42 24.34 -5.72
N TYR A 215 42.78 25.43 -6.16
CA TYR A 215 43.44 26.59 -6.75
C TYR A 215 43.32 27.80 -5.80
N PRO A 216 44.37 28.62 -5.63
CA PRO A 216 44.36 29.75 -4.70
C PRO A 216 43.17 30.70 -4.93
N ASN A 217 42.34 30.88 -3.90
CA ASN A 217 41.16 31.76 -3.95
C ASN A 217 41.49 33.15 -3.42
N THR A 218 41.93 34.06 -4.29
CA THR A 218 42.27 35.44 -3.92
C THR A 218 41.08 36.25 -3.41
N ALA A 219 39.84 35.88 -3.77
CA ALA A 219 38.63 36.56 -3.30
C ALA A 219 38.28 36.23 -1.84
N GLY A 220 38.62 35.04 -1.35
CA GLY A 220 38.41 34.64 0.05
C GLY A 220 39.26 35.44 1.04
N LEU A 221 40.44 35.90 0.63
CA LEU A 221 41.33 36.73 1.46
C LEU A 221 40.76 38.13 1.74
N ALA A 222 39.85 38.64 0.90
CA ALA A 222 39.21 39.94 1.12
C ALA A 222 38.19 39.92 2.27
N GLN A 223 37.64 38.75 2.61
CA GLN A 223 36.69 38.58 3.72
C GLN A 223 37.36 38.72 5.09
N LEU A 224 38.69 38.57 5.15
CA LEU A 224 39.49 38.75 6.37
C LEU A 224 39.55 40.21 6.85
N ASP A 225 39.14 41.16 6.01
CA ASP A 225 39.10 42.58 6.34
C ASP A 225 37.78 42.98 7.05
N ASP A 226 36.78 42.09 7.12
CA ASP A 226 35.60 42.26 7.99
C ASP A 226 35.96 41.88 9.43
N ALA A 227 36.18 42.90 10.26
CA ALA A 227 36.59 42.74 11.66
C ALA A 227 35.59 41.90 12.48
N SER A 228 34.29 41.95 12.17
CA SER A 228 33.24 41.24 12.91
C SER A 228 33.22 39.75 12.58
N TYR A 229 33.28 39.40 11.29
CA TYR A 229 33.42 38.02 10.85
C TYR A 229 34.73 37.40 11.33
N ASN A 230 35.83 38.13 11.13
CA ASN A 230 37.17 37.62 11.35
C ASN A 230 37.37 37.20 12.81
N LEU A 231 36.97 38.05 13.77
CA LEU A 231 37.07 37.71 15.19
C LEU A 231 36.10 36.59 15.59
N ALA A 232 34.84 36.65 15.16
CA ALA A 232 33.83 35.64 15.51
C ALA A 232 34.22 34.24 15.03
N HIS A 233 34.69 34.13 13.78
CA HIS A 233 35.15 32.87 13.19
C HIS A 233 36.33 32.31 13.95
N ALA A 234 37.43 33.06 14.06
CA ALA A 234 38.66 32.56 14.68
C ALA A 234 38.47 32.23 16.16
N ARG A 235 37.77 33.10 16.91
CA ARG A 235 37.53 32.90 18.35
C ARG A 235 36.65 31.68 18.60
N THR A 236 35.57 31.52 17.83
CA THR A 236 34.66 30.39 18.01
C THR A 236 35.33 29.11 17.55
N GLU A 237 36.06 29.10 16.44
CA GLU A 237 36.78 27.91 16.01
C GLU A 237 37.83 27.46 17.04
N ALA A 238 38.66 28.39 17.52
CA ALA A 238 39.62 28.09 18.57
C ALA A 238 38.91 27.60 19.85
N HIS A 239 37.75 28.16 20.20
CA HIS A 239 36.95 27.70 21.34
C HIS A 239 36.54 26.24 21.20
N TYR A 240 35.99 25.86 20.05
CA TYR A 240 35.56 24.49 19.78
C TYR A 240 36.76 23.54 19.71
N PHE A 241 37.86 23.93 19.07
CA PHE A 241 39.04 23.08 18.94
C PHE A 241 39.74 22.86 20.29
N GLN A 242 39.91 23.90 21.10
CA GLN A 242 40.50 23.81 22.44
C GLN A 242 39.70 22.86 23.36
N ASN A 243 38.38 22.81 23.19
CA ASN A 243 37.47 21.98 23.99
C ASN A 243 37.06 20.67 23.30
N LYS A 244 37.72 20.30 22.19
CA LYS A 244 37.39 19.10 21.37
C LYS A 244 35.90 19.02 21.01
N ALA A 245 35.27 20.17 20.81
CA ALA A 245 33.84 20.34 20.58
C ALA A 245 32.94 19.60 21.58
N TRP A 246 33.39 19.33 22.82
CA TRP A 246 32.65 18.54 23.81
C TRP A 246 32.20 17.16 23.30
N LEU A 247 33.01 16.57 22.42
CA LEU A 247 32.85 15.24 21.87
C LEU A 247 34.01 14.36 22.33
N GLU A 248 33.73 13.08 22.58
CA GLU A 248 34.79 12.10 22.73
C GLU A 248 35.43 11.79 21.36
N ASP A 249 36.71 11.43 21.37
CA ASP A 249 37.42 11.10 20.12
C ASP A 249 36.70 9.95 19.38
N GLY A 250 36.41 10.20 18.10
CA GLY A 250 35.67 9.29 17.23
C GLY A 250 34.18 9.11 17.55
N GLN A 251 33.60 9.83 18.52
CA GLN A 251 32.21 9.64 18.98
C GLN A 251 31.19 9.55 17.86
N LEU A 252 31.27 10.44 16.87
CA LEU A 252 30.32 10.53 15.76
C LEU A 252 30.41 9.33 14.78
N LEU A 253 31.52 8.59 14.78
CA LEU A 253 31.74 7.43 13.91
C LEU A 253 31.53 6.09 14.64
N ARG A 254 31.30 6.12 15.97
CA ARG A 254 31.10 4.88 16.73
C ARG A 254 29.81 4.19 16.31
N LYS A 255 29.86 2.86 16.29
CA LYS A 255 28.77 2.01 15.81
C LYS A 255 27.45 2.35 16.51
N GLU A 256 27.45 2.49 17.83
CA GLU A 256 26.27 2.79 18.63
C GLU A 256 25.59 4.13 18.29
N ASN A 257 26.33 5.08 17.72
CA ASN A 257 25.78 6.36 17.29
C ASN A 257 25.37 6.33 15.82
N ILE A 258 26.12 5.63 14.96
CA ILE A 258 25.72 5.41 13.57
C ILE A 258 24.45 4.56 13.49
N ASP A 259 24.32 3.51 14.31
CA ASP A 259 23.16 2.62 14.34
C ASP A 259 21.84 3.39 14.57
N LYS A 260 21.89 4.52 15.29
CA LYS A 260 20.73 5.41 15.51
C LYS A 260 20.24 6.08 14.22
N ILE A 261 21.10 6.25 13.22
CA ILE A 261 20.82 7.03 12.00
C ILE A 261 20.90 6.21 10.72
N ARG A 262 21.12 4.89 10.78
CA ARG A 262 21.28 4.03 9.58
C ARG A 262 20.11 4.11 8.59
N HIS A 263 18.92 4.37 9.11
CA HIS A 263 17.70 4.49 8.35
C HIS A 263 17.54 5.84 7.62
N ILE A 264 18.41 6.83 7.89
CA ILE A 264 18.38 8.15 7.28
C ILE A 264 19.22 8.11 5.99
N PRO A 265 18.61 8.34 4.81
CA PRO A 265 19.35 8.46 3.55
C PRO A 265 20.43 9.55 3.66
N THR A 266 21.68 9.19 3.38
CA THR A 266 22.83 10.07 3.60
C THR A 266 23.75 10.10 2.39
N THR A 267 24.06 11.29 1.87
CA THR A 267 25.06 11.51 0.81
C THR A 267 26.24 12.28 1.37
N ILE A 268 27.45 11.75 1.17
CA ILE A 268 28.72 12.36 1.53
C ILE A 268 29.42 12.79 0.25
N VAL A 269 29.74 14.08 0.12
CA VAL A 269 30.51 14.65 -1.00
C VAL A 269 31.87 15.11 -0.48
N GLN A 270 32.94 14.48 -0.94
CA GLN A 270 34.29 14.74 -0.44
C GLN A 270 35.22 15.11 -1.59
N GLY A 271 35.88 16.26 -1.48
CA GLY A 271 36.98 16.64 -2.36
C GLY A 271 38.16 15.69 -2.17
N ARG A 272 38.74 15.21 -3.26
CA ARG A 272 39.89 14.29 -3.21
C ARG A 272 41.11 14.95 -2.56
N TYR A 273 41.23 16.26 -2.70
CA TYR A 273 42.34 17.08 -2.18
C TYR A 273 41.89 18.02 -1.06
N ASP A 274 40.83 17.68 -0.34
CA ASP A 274 40.38 18.45 0.81
C ASP A 274 41.44 18.38 1.94
N VAL A 275 42.22 19.45 2.09
CA VAL A 275 43.31 19.50 3.09
C VAL A 275 42.79 19.95 4.46
N VAL A 276 41.67 20.67 4.51
CA VAL A 276 41.05 21.13 5.76
C VAL A 276 40.34 19.98 6.47
N CYS A 277 39.61 19.16 5.70
CA CYS A 277 38.92 17.97 6.15
C CYS A 277 39.50 16.73 5.44
N PRO A 278 40.49 16.05 6.04
CA PRO A 278 41.18 14.92 5.43
C PRO A 278 40.21 13.85 4.88
N PRO A 279 40.35 13.42 3.62
CA PRO A 279 39.52 12.39 2.98
C PRO A 279 39.31 11.12 3.81
N ILE A 280 40.28 10.76 4.65
CA ILE A 280 40.21 9.58 5.50
C ILE A 280 39.00 9.59 6.44
N THR A 281 38.57 10.77 6.95
CA THR A 281 37.38 10.82 7.81
C THR A 281 36.10 10.46 7.05
N ALA A 282 35.93 10.99 5.84
CA ALA A 282 34.77 10.65 5.01
C ALA A 282 34.75 9.16 4.65
N TRP A 283 35.93 8.58 4.37
CA TRP A 283 36.08 7.15 4.11
C TRP A 283 35.71 6.29 5.32
N GLU A 284 36.19 6.66 6.51
CA GLU A 284 35.92 5.92 7.74
C GLU A 284 34.46 6.08 8.20
N LEU A 285 33.86 7.26 8.02
CA LEU A 285 32.43 7.46 8.26
C LEU A 285 31.59 6.57 7.33
N HIS A 286 31.90 6.53 6.03
CA HIS A 286 31.18 5.67 5.09
C HIS A 286 31.35 4.18 5.41
N LYS A 287 32.53 3.75 5.87
CA LYS A 287 32.73 2.37 6.37
C LYS A 287 31.88 2.06 7.60
N ALA A 288 31.76 3.01 8.53
CA ALA A 288 30.93 2.84 9.72
C ALA A 288 29.43 2.91 9.38
N PHE A 289 29.07 3.69 8.37
CA PHE A 289 27.71 3.94 7.89
C PHE A 289 27.55 3.49 6.42
N PRO A 290 27.53 2.17 6.15
CA PRO A 290 27.61 1.63 4.78
C PRO A 290 26.40 1.95 3.91
N GLU A 291 25.26 2.34 4.49
CA GLU A 291 24.07 2.81 3.77
C GLU A 291 24.24 4.23 3.19
N SER A 292 25.27 4.97 3.61
CA SER A 292 25.58 6.29 3.04
C SER A 292 26.15 6.19 1.62
N LYS A 293 25.95 7.20 0.79
CA LYS A 293 26.54 7.31 -0.56
C LYS A 293 27.76 8.23 -0.52
N LEU A 294 28.96 7.68 -0.68
CA LEU A 294 30.19 8.47 -0.72
C LEU A 294 30.59 8.83 -2.17
N HIS A 295 30.65 10.12 -2.47
CA HIS A 295 31.11 10.65 -3.75
C HIS A 295 32.43 11.40 -3.60
N TRP A 296 33.42 10.93 -4.36
CA TRP A 296 34.71 11.58 -4.48
C TRP A 296 34.70 12.59 -5.63
N VAL A 297 34.98 13.85 -5.34
CA VAL A 297 35.19 14.89 -6.35
C VAL A 297 36.68 14.95 -6.66
N SER A 298 37.06 14.47 -7.85
CA SER A 298 38.46 14.18 -8.19
C SER A 298 39.33 15.43 -8.35
N ASP A 299 38.72 16.59 -8.57
CA ASP A 299 39.35 17.87 -8.91
C ASP A 299 38.93 19.01 -7.96
N ALA A 300 38.63 18.70 -6.70
CA ALA A 300 38.27 19.70 -5.70
C ALA A 300 39.02 19.53 -4.37
N GLY A 301 39.24 20.67 -3.72
CA GLY A 301 39.70 20.82 -2.34
C GLY A 301 38.52 20.86 -1.36
N HIS A 302 38.57 21.77 -0.39
CA HIS A 302 37.59 21.83 0.69
C HIS A 302 36.28 22.54 0.29
N SER A 303 36.33 23.55 -0.57
CA SER A 303 35.22 24.49 -0.76
C SER A 303 33.97 23.89 -1.41
N ALA A 304 32.78 24.27 -0.91
CA ALA A 304 31.49 23.94 -1.55
C ALA A 304 31.27 24.67 -2.88
N THR A 305 32.02 25.73 -3.19
CA THR A 305 31.87 26.50 -4.42
C THR A 305 32.75 26.01 -5.56
N GLU A 306 33.65 25.05 -5.31
CA GLU A 306 34.42 24.41 -6.38
C GLU A 306 33.47 23.69 -7.35
N PRO A 307 33.64 23.83 -8.68
CA PRO A 307 32.63 23.40 -9.66
C PRO A 307 32.15 21.95 -9.49
N GLY A 308 33.08 21.00 -9.30
CA GLY A 308 32.74 19.59 -9.09
C GLY A 308 31.97 19.34 -7.79
N THR A 309 32.39 19.98 -6.70
CA THR A 309 31.72 19.88 -5.39
C THR A 309 30.33 20.51 -5.46
N LYS A 310 30.22 21.72 -6.00
CA LYS A 310 28.96 22.44 -6.15
C LYS A 310 27.95 21.65 -6.98
N LYS A 311 28.39 21.13 -8.13
CA LYS A 311 27.56 20.28 -8.99
C LYS A 311 27.03 19.09 -8.22
N LYS A 312 27.89 18.37 -7.50
CA LYS A 312 27.47 17.14 -6.82
C LYS A 312 26.56 17.41 -5.62
N LEU A 313 26.73 18.55 -4.94
CA LEU A 313 25.84 18.98 -3.88
C LEU A 313 24.45 19.36 -4.41
N ILE A 314 24.37 20.02 -5.57
CA ILE A 314 23.12 20.29 -6.26
C ILE A 314 22.43 18.96 -6.64
N GLU A 315 23.15 18.05 -7.30
CA GLU A 315 22.63 16.73 -7.67
C GLU A 315 22.12 15.95 -6.45
N ALA A 316 22.83 15.99 -5.31
CA ALA A 316 22.41 15.31 -4.08
C ALA A 316 21.15 15.93 -3.47
N CYS A 317 21.03 17.26 -3.49
CA CYS A 317 19.82 17.94 -3.06
C CYS A 317 18.64 17.66 -4.01
N GLU A 318 18.84 17.66 -5.33
CA GLU A 318 17.83 17.27 -6.30
C GLU A 318 17.39 15.81 -6.10
N GLU A 319 18.36 14.91 -5.92
CA GLU A 319 18.12 13.51 -5.62
C GLU A 319 17.27 13.36 -4.36
N TYR A 320 17.54 14.10 -3.27
CA TYR A 320 16.67 14.03 -2.07
C TYR A 320 15.35 14.77 -2.21
N ALA A 321 15.24 15.73 -3.13
CA ALA A 321 13.96 16.25 -3.55
C ALA A 321 13.13 15.15 -4.24
N GLU A 322 13.75 14.27 -5.03
CA GLU A 322 13.10 13.21 -5.81
C GLU A 322 12.93 11.87 -5.07
N ILE A 323 13.90 11.43 -4.27
CA ILE A 323 13.91 10.12 -3.57
C ILE A 323 12.96 10.10 -2.37
N LEU A 324 12.91 11.21 -1.62
CA LEU A 324 11.81 11.42 -0.67
C LEU A 324 10.59 12.01 -1.37
N GLY A 325 10.74 12.53 -2.59
CA GLY A 325 9.63 12.63 -3.55
C GLY A 325 8.99 11.27 -3.78
N ASN A 326 9.75 10.18 -3.87
CA ASN A 326 9.31 8.80 -4.08
C ASN A 326 8.97 8.01 -2.80
N ILE A 327 9.43 8.43 -1.62
CA ILE A 327 8.96 7.90 -0.32
C ILE A 327 7.76 8.71 0.19
N THR A 328 7.70 10.00 -0.12
CA THR A 328 6.51 10.83 0.06
C THR A 328 5.57 10.66 -1.12
N GLU A 329 5.93 10.08 -2.26
CA GLU A 329 5.04 9.58 -3.32
C GLU A 329 4.83 8.08 -3.18
N LYS A 330 5.61 7.34 -2.39
CA LYS A 330 5.10 6.08 -1.83
C LYS A 330 4.08 6.42 -0.76
N ALA A 331 4.37 7.31 0.18
CA ALA A 331 3.41 7.79 1.17
C ALA A 331 2.30 8.70 0.60
N LYS A 332 2.46 9.39 -0.54
CA LYS A 332 1.41 10.14 -1.28
C LYS A 332 0.83 9.33 -2.45
N SER A 333 1.44 8.26 -2.93
CA SER A 333 0.67 7.21 -3.63
C SER A 333 -0.08 6.36 -2.62
N MET A 334 0.30 6.42 -1.33
CA MET A 334 -0.51 5.98 -0.20
C MET A 334 -1.53 7.04 0.26
N THR A 335 -1.28 8.36 0.10
CA THR A 335 -2.16 9.41 0.70
C THR A 335 -2.30 10.79 0.00
N GLY A 336 -1.81 11.07 -1.22
CA GLY A 336 -1.83 12.48 -1.70
C GLY A 336 -1.32 12.91 -3.08
N ALA A 337 -1.11 12.05 -4.08
CA ALA A 337 -1.41 12.48 -5.45
C ALA A 337 -2.90 12.19 -5.63
N GLN A 338 -3.75 13.18 -5.34
CA GLN A 338 -5.18 13.00 -5.59
C GLN A 338 -5.33 12.66 -7.07
N SER A 339 -5.74 11.42 -7.36
CA SER A 339 -6.09 11.02 -8.72
C SER A 339 -7.10 12.04 -9.26
N LYS A 340 -7.18 12.25 -10.59
CA LYS A 340 -8.16 13.18 -11.19
C LYS A 340 -9.57 12.95 -10.62
N LYS A 341 -9.90 11.70 -10.28
CA LYS A 341 -11.16 11.34 -9.65
C LYS A 341 -11.28 11.84 -8.20
N VAL A 342 -10.28 11.59 -7.35
CA VAL A 342 -10.29 12.06 -5.95
C VAL A 342 -10.30 13.59 -5.89
N ALA A 343 -9.55 14.26 -6.78
CA ALA A 343 -9.58 15.72 -6.91
C ALA A 343 -10.97 16.22 -7.31
N GLN A 344 -11.63 15.57 -8.28
CA GLN A 344 -13.01 15.89 -8.64
C GLN A 344 -14.00 15.72 -7.47
N LEU A 345 -13.86 14.66 -6.66
CA LEU A 345 -14.73 14.38 -5.50
C LEU A 345 -14.57 15.37 -4.34
N SER A 346 -13.41 16.02 -4.23
CA SER A 346 -13.14 17.00 -3.16
C SER A 346 -14.14 18.16 -3.14
N ALA A 347 -14.73 18.51 -4.28
CA ALA A 347 -15.76 19.56 -4.38
C ALA A 347 -17.06 19.20 -3.64
N ASP A 348 -17.32 17.90 -3.44
CA ASP A 348 -18.51 17.37 -2.79
C ASP A 348 -18.22 16.80 -1.39
N THR A 349 -16.97 16.91 -0.91
CA THR A 349 -16.53 16.32 0.37
C THR A 349 -16.45 17.38 1.47
N LYS A 350 -16.92 17.04 2.68
CA LYS A 350 -16.83 17.88 3.88
C LYS A 350 -16.19 17.09 5.02
N ASP A 351 -15.31 17.72 5.77
CA ASP A 351 -14.67 17.14 6.97
C ASP A 351 -15.43 17.57 8.23
N VAL A 352 -16.00 16.59 8.94
CA VAL A 352 -16.76 16.80 10.18
C VAL A 352 -15.88 17.26 11.36
N HIS A 353 -14.56 17.14 11.26
CA HIS A 353 -13.62 17.55 12.30
C HIS A 353 -13.17 19.02 12.20
N ASP A 354 -13.55 19.75 11.15
CA ASP A 354 -13.21 21.17 11.06
C ASP A 354 -13.94 21.95 12.18
N PRO A 355 -13.17 22.63 13.07
CA PRO A 355 -13.70 23.24 14.28
C PRO A 355 -14.58 24.47 14.01
N SER A 356 -14.61 24.97 12.78
CA SER A 356 -15.50 26.05 12.36
C SER A 356 -16.94 25.57 12.13
N TRP A 357 -17.16 24.27 11.90
CA TRP A 357 -18.50 23.72 11.69
C TRP A 357 -19.35 23.77 12.96
N ARG A 358 -20.63 24.06 12.77
CA ARG A 358 -21.69 23.96 13.79
C ARG A 358 -22.81 23.13 13.18
N ILE A 359 -23.56 22.42 14.03
CA ILE A 359 -24.74 21.71 13.56
C ILE A 359 -25.77 22.71 13.01
N THR A 360 -26.26 22.43 11.82
CA THR A 360 -27.29 23.20 11.14
C THR A 360 -28.40 22.28 10.66
N SER A 361 -29.55 22.86 10.34
CA SER A 361 -30.47 22.25 9.37
C SER A 361 -29.80 22.11 8.00
N ASP A 362 -30.37 21.32 7.10
CA ASP A 362 -29.92 21.20 5.71
C ASP A 362 -30.00 22.55 4.96
N TYR A 363 -30.94 23.41 5.35
CA TYR A 363 -31.06 24.79 4.85
C TYR A 363 -30.20 25.82 5.61
N GLY A 364 -29.22 25.37 6.42
CA GLY A 364 -28.13 26.19 6.94
C GLY A 364 -28.41 26.99 8.21
N VAL A 365 -29.50 26.72 8.93
CA VAL A 365 -29.81 27.39 10.21
C VAL A 365 -29.16 26.63 11.37
N LYS A 366 -28.29 27.32 12.11
CA LYS A 366 -27.60 26.78 13.30
C LYS A 366 -28.60 26.33 14.37
N GLN A 367 -28.33 25.17 14.98
CA GLN A 367 -29.13 24.64 16.08
C GLN A 367 -28.37 24.77 17.40
N HIS A 368 -29.11 25.13 18.45
CA HIS A 368 -28.55 25.32 19.80
C HIS A 368 -28.75 24.09 20.70
N ASP A 369 -29.72 23.23 20.36
CA ASP A 369 -30.08 22.00 21.06
C ASP A 369 -30.43 20.93 20.02
N THR A 370 -29.93 19.72 20.21
CA THR A 370 -30.11 18.57 19.32
C THR A 370 -30.75 17.36 20.00
N ASP A 371 -31.03 17.51 21.29
CA ASP A 371 -31.38 16.44 22.20
C ASP A 371 -32.87 16.52 22.56
N HIS A 372 -33.47 17.71 22.41
CA HIS A 372 -34.88 17.97 22.69
C HIS A 372 -35.66 18.43 21.45
N TRP A 373 -36.87 17.91 21.31
CA TRP A 373 -37.88 18.45 20.40
C TRP A 373 -38.56 19.67 21.06
N LEU A 374 -38.94 20.68 20.29
CA LEU A 374 -39.72 21.81 20.80
C LEU A 374 -41.03 21.36 21.46
N ALA A 375 -41.25 21.69 22.73
CA ALA A 375 -42.42 21.27 23.48
C ALA A 375 -42.99 22.39 24.36
N ALA A 376 -44.28 22.30 24.69
CA ALA A 376 -44.90 23.17 25.69
C ALA A 376 -44.62 22.61 27.11
N VAL A 377 -43.44 22.90 27.67
CA VAL A 377 -42.91 22.27 28.89
C VAL A 377 -42.59 23.29 29.99
N SER A 378 -42.67 22.88 31.27
CA SER A 378 -42.14 23.61 32.44
C SER A 378 -41.12 22.74 33.19
N GLU A 379 -40.38 23.32 34.14
CA GLU A 379 -39.39 22.60 34.95
C GLU A 379 -39.96 21.34 35.64
N ASP A 380 -41.23 21.38 35.99
CA ASP A 380 -41.95 20.41 36.81
C ASP A 380 -42.98 19.57 36.01
N LYS A 381 -43.24 19.88 34.72
CA LYS A 381 -44.25 19.19 33.91
C LYS A 381 -43.85 19.06 32.45
N GLN A 382 -43.77 17.81 31.98
CA GLN A 382 -43.66 17.48 30.56
C GLN A 382 -44.97 17.83 29.82
N GLY A 383 -44.86 18.47 28.66
CA GLY A 383 -45.99 18.70 27.75
C GLY A 383 -45.76 18.16 26.34
N PRO A 384 -46.71 18.41 25.40
CA PRO A 384 -46.66 17.86 24.06
C PRO A 384 -45.55 18.49 23.21
N GLN A 385 -44.98 17.69 22.30
CA GLN A 385 -44.13 18.16 21.23
C GLN A 385 -44.93 18.99 20.21
N LEU A 386 -44.32 20.02 19.64
CA LEU A 386 -44.98 20.94 18.72
C LEU A 386 -44.64 20.60 17.26
N LEU A 387 -45.68 20.55 16.41
CA LEU A 387 -45.53 20.28 14.98
C LEU A 387 -44.78 21.41 14.25
N GLU A 388 -44.76 22.63 14.80
CA GLU A 388 -44.08 23.75 14.18
C GLU A 388 -42.56 23.56 14.09
N ASP A 389 -41.96 22.72 14.94
CA ASP A 389 -40.51 22.45 14.97
C ASP A 389 -39.97 21.98 13.61
N PRO A 390 -39.24 22.83 12.87
CA PRO A 390 -38.74 22.47 11.56
C PRO A 390 -37.49 21.59 11.64
N PHE A 391 -36.67 21.75 12.67
CA PHE A 391 -35.42 21.00 12.79
C PHE A 391 -35.68 19.56 13.23
N GLY A 392 -36.51 19.34 14.26
CA GLY A 392 -36.90 18.00 14.69
C GLY A 392 -37.53 17.19 13.55
N ARG A 393 -38.45 17.81 12.80
CA ARG A 393 -39.06 17.18 11.62
C ARG A 393 -38.07 16.91 10.49
N GLU A 394 -37.21 17.86 10.14
CA GLU A 394 -36.24 17.66 9.05
C GLU A 394 -35.25 16.53 9.36
N LYS A 395 -34.73 16.48 10.59
CA LYS A 395 -33.78 15.43 11.01
C LYS A 395 -34.41 14.03 10.90
N ILE A 396 -35.66 13.86 11.36
CA ILE A 396 -36.40 12.60 11.21
C ILE A 396 -36.73 12.32 9.74
N HIS A 397 -37.17 13.32 8.99
CA HIS A 397 -37.47 13.18 7.57
C HIS A 397 -36.25 12.67 6.77
N ARG A 398 -35.04 13.20 7.03
CA ARG A 398 -33.81 12.71 6.40
C ARG A 398 -33.51 11.26 6.78
N PHE A 399 -33.66 10.91 8.06
CA PHE A 399 -33.45 9.55 8.56
C PHE A 399 -34.41 8.53 7.92
N ASP A 400 -35.70 8.84 7.86
CA ASP A 400 -36.75 7.98 7.30
C ASP A 400 -36.53 7.66 5.80
N HIS A 401 -35.78 8.51 5.10
CA HIS A 401 -35.50 8.42 3.67
C HIS A 401 -34.03 8.13 3.34
N GLU A 402 -33.24 7.60 4.29
CA GLU A 402 -31.84 7.24 4.03
C GLU A 402 -31.67 6.06 3.06
N ARG A 403 -32.64 5.14 3.00
CA ARG A 403 -32.49 3.90 2.22
C ARG A 403 -32.94 4.10 0.77
N ILE A 404 -32.13 3.61 -0.15
CA ILE A 404 -32.48 3.42 -1.57
C ILE A 404 -32.60 1.92 -1.88
N PRO A 405 -33.24 1.51 -2.99
CA PRO A 405 -33.22 0.12 -3.41
C PRO A 405 -31.79 -0.42 -3.51
N GLU A 406 -31.59 -1.66 -3.06
CA GLU A 406 -30.33 -2.35 -3.31
C GLU A 406 -30.19 -2.74 -4.79
N ARG A 407 -29.00 -3.20 -5.20
CA ARG A 407 -28.85 -3.84 -6.51
C ARG A 407 -29.60 -5.17 -6.49
N VAL A 408 -30.36 -5.47 -7.55
CA VAL A 408 -31.13 -6.73 -7.65
C VAL A 408 -30.25 -7.99 -7.50
N VAL A 409 -29.03 -7.91 -8.03
CA VAL A 409 -27.95 -8.87 -7.85
C VAL A 409 -26.69 -8.13 -7.42
N HIS A 410 -25.74 -8.81 -6.79
CA HIS A 410 -24.52 -8.19 -6.28
C HIS A 410 -24.76 -7.08 -5.25
N ALA A 411 -25.82 -7.22 -4.45
CA ALA A 411 -26.22 -6.24 -3.45
C ALA A 411 -25.14 -6.07 -2.36
N ARG A 412 -24.61 -7.18 -1.85
CA ARG A 412 -23.50 -7.19 -0.89
C ARG A 412 -22.17 -6.98 -1.61
N GLY A 413 -21.44 -5.92 -1.23
CA GLY A 413 -20.13 -5.64 -1.81
C GLY A 413 -19.24 -4.71 -1.00
N ALA A 414 -18.01 -4.54 -1.46
CA ALA A 414 -17.01 -3.64 -0.91
C ALA A 414 -16.28 -2.95 -2.06
N GLY A 415 -15.98 -1.65 -1.92
CA GLY A 415 -15.35 -0.87 -2.97
C GLY A 415 -14.12 -0.13 -2.48
N ALA A 416 -13.21 0.16 -3.41
CA ALA A 416 -12.00 0.92 -3.16
C ALA A 416 -11.55 1.68 -4.42
N PHE A 417 -10.86 2.80 -4.21
CA PHE A 417 -10.17 3.55 -5.25
C PHE A 417 -8.80 2.95 -5.53
N GLY A 418 -8.32 3.20 -6.74
CA GLY A 418 -7.00 2.78 -7.17
C GLY A 418 -6.54 3.45 -8.45
N LYS A 419 -5.57 2.81 -9.09
CA LYS A 419 -5.02 3.21 -10.38
C LYS A 419 -4.82 2.00 -11.30
N PHE A 420 -4.88 2.28 -12.60
CA PHE A 420 -4.53 1.36 -13.67
C PHE A 420 -3.39 1.95 -14.52
N THR A 421 -2.38 1.13 -14.81
CA THR A 421 -1.21 1.52 -15.61
C THR A 421 -0.84 0.42 -16.60
N LEU A 422 -0.45 0.79 -17.82
CA LEU A 422 0.12 -0.15 -18.78
C LEU A 422 1.64 -0.21 -18.64
N PHE A 423 2.20 -1.40 -18.83
CA PHE A 423 3.63 -1.56 -19.08
C PHE A 423 3.92 -2.00 -20.53
N GLU A 424 2.89 -2.41 -21.28
CA GLU A 424 2.99 -2.75 -22.69
C GLU A 424 1.81 -2.16 -23.48
N SER A 425 2.09 -1.50 -24.60
CA SER A 425 1.05 -0.95 -25.49
C SER A 425 0.40 -2.06 -26.31
N ALA A 426 -0.93 -2.04 -26.43
CA ALA A 426 -1.73 -2.95 -27.26
C ALA A 426 -2.20 -2.29 -28.57
N ALA A 427 -1.42 -1.35 -29.12
CA ALA A 427 -1.72 -0.63 -30.36
C ALA A 427 -1.88 -1.54 -31.60
N ASP A 428 -1.35 -2.77 -31.53
CA ASP A 428 -1.53 -3.79 -32.55
C ASP A 428 -2.98 -4.29 -32.65
N VAL A 429 -3.76 -4.21 -31.56
CA VAL A 429 -5.14 -4.71 -31.50
C VAL A 429 -6.17 -3.64 -31.13
N SER A 430 -5.78 -2.53 -30.49
CA SER A 430 -6.70 -1.46 -30.06
C SER A 430 -6.11 -0.07 -30.27
N LYS A 431 -6.97 0.91 -30.58
CA LYS A 431 -6.67 2.35 -30.56
C LYS A 431 -7.07 3.06 -29.26
N ALA A 432 -7.62 2.33 -28.28
CA ALA A 432 -8.09 2.92 -27.04
C ALA A 432 -6.91 3.48 -26.24
N GLY A 433 -6.95 4.77 -25.89
CA GLY A 433 -5.84 5.44 -25.19
C GLY A 433 -5.45 4.74 -23.88
N ILE A 434 -6.41 4.15 -23.15
CA ILE A 434 -6.15 3.38 -21.92
C ILE A 434 -5.38 2.07 -22.18
N LEU A 435 -5.37 1.56 -23.42
CA LEU A 435 -4.68 0.34 -23.85
C LEU A 435 -3.43 0.61 -24.71
N THR A 436 -3.15 1.87 -25.07
CA THR A 436 -2.02 2.22 -25.94
C THR A 436 -0.96 3.12 -25.31
N ASP A 437 -1.33 4.01 -24.39
CA ASP A 437 -0.41 4.95 -23.76
C ASP A 437 0.15 4.37 -22.45
N THR A 438 1.46 4.07 -22.43
CA THR A 438 2.15 3.52 -21.25
C THR A 438 2.62 4.58 -20.25
N SER A 439 2.47 5.87 -20.58
CA SER A 439 2.83 6.97 -19.69
C SER A 439 1.67 7.40 -18.78
N ARG A 440 0.42 7.12 -19.18
CA ARG A 440 -0.76 7.50 -18.41
C ARG A 440 -0.98 6.60 -17.20
N THR A 441 -1.50 7.22 -16.14
CA THR A 441 -2.10 6.53 -14.99
C THR A 441 -3.59 6.84 -14.97
N THR A 442 -4.42 5.82 -15.14
CA THR A 442 -5.88 5.98 -15.18
C THR A 442 -6.47 5.75 -13.78
N PRO A 443 -7.17 6.72 -13.17
CA PRO A 443 -7.89 6.49 -11.92
C PRO A 443 -8.95 5.40 -12.09
N VAL A 444 -9.13 4.57 -11.07
CA VAL A 444 -10.21 3.57 -11.05
C VAL A 444 -10.98 3.58 -9.75
N PHE A 445 -12.21 3.07 -9.81
CA PHE A 445 -12.91 2.55 -8.63
C PHE A 445 -13.32 1.11 -8.91
N VAL A 446 -13.04 0.22 -7.97
CA VAL A 446 -13.37 -1.20 -8.04
C VAL A 446 -14.42 -1.51 -6.99
N ARG A 447 -15.41 -2.32 -7.36
CA ARG A 447 -16.36 -2.92 -6.42
C ARG A 447 -16.36 -4.43 -6.56
N PHE A 448 -16.01 -5.10 -5.47
CA PHE A 448 -16.19 -6.54 -5.30
C PHE A 448 -17.55 -6.83 -4.69
N SER A 449 -18.09 -8.02 -4.94
CA SER A 449 -19.41 -8.40 -4.41
C SER A 449 -19.64 -9.91 -4.45
N THR A 450 -20.57 -10.42 -3.65
CA THR A 450 -21.26 -11.70 -3.92
C THR A 450 -22.33 -11.48 -5.00
N VAL A 451 -23.25 -12.41 -5.25
CA VAL A 451 -24.32 -12.27 -6.25
C VAL A 451 -25.71 -12.37 -5.62
N LEU A 452 -25.98 -13.48 -4.93
CA LEU A 452 -27.34 -13.87 -4.52
C LEU A 452 -27.82 -13.06 -3.31
N GLY A 453 -26.95 -12.89 -2.32
CA GLY A 453 -27.32 -12.29 -1.04
C GLY A 453 -27.73 -10.81 -1.14
N SER A 454 -28.69 -10.41 -0.30
CA SER A 454 -29.06 -9.01 -0.08
C SER A 454 -27.94 -8.22 0.63
N ARG A 455 -28.06 -6.90 0.76
CA ARG A 455 -26.98 -6.01 1.30
C ARG A 455 -26.37 -6.46 2.63
N GLY A 456 -27.18 -7.03 3.52
CA GLY A 456 -26.77 -7.49 4.86
C GLY A 456 -26.24 -8.92 4.92
N SER A 457 -26.18 -9.64 3.80
CA SER A 457 -25.62 -11.00 3.76
C SER A 457 -24.12 -11.04 4.04
N ALA A 458 -23.59 -12.23 4.35
CA ALA A 458 -22.20 -12.43 4.70
C ALA A 458 -21.26 -12.47 3.48
N ASP A 459 -20.01 -12.08 3.68
CA ASP A 459 -18.98 -12.01 2.63
C ASP A 459 -18.43 -13.36 2.16
N THR A 460 -18.37 -14.37 3.03
CA THR A 460 -17.64 -15.64 2.83
C THR A 460 -18.53 -16.80 2.38
N VAL A 461 -19.74 -16.53 1.89
CA VAL A 461 -20.66 -17.56 1.34
C VAL A 461 -20.08 -18.25 0.10
N ARG A 462 -20.58 -19.45 -0.25
CA ARG A 462 -20.30 -20.05 -1.56
C ARG A 462 -21.12 -19.32 -2.60
N ASP A 463 -20.45 -18.56 -3.44
CA ASP A 463 -21.09 -17.76 -4.49
C ASP A 463 -20.06 -17.35 -5.55
N VAL A 464 -20.52 -16.93 -6.71
CA VAL A 464 -19.68 -16.16 -7.63
C VAL A 464 -19.31 -14.84 -6.95
N ARG A 465 -18.14 -14.28 -7.28
CA ARG A 465 -17.78 -12.92 -6.88
C ARG A 465 -17.78 -11.98 -8.06
N GLY A 466 -18.51 -10.87 -7.95
CA GLY A 466 -18.43 -9.77 -8.90
C GLY A 466 -17.10 -9.03 -8.75
N PHE A 467 -16.49 -8.64 -9.87
CA PHE A 467 -15.28 -7.84 -9.96
C PHE A 467 -15.51 -6.74 -11.00
N ALA A 468 -16.16 -5.65 -10.56
CA ALA A 468 -16.52 -4.53 -11.44
C ALA A 468 -15.52 -3.37 -11.28
N ILE A 469 -15.00 -2.89 -12.40
CA ILE A 469 -13.98 -1.82 -12.45
C ILE A 469 -14.49 -0.69 -13.33
N LYS A 470 -14.47 0.54 -12.80
CA LYS A 470 -14.74 1.76 -13.54
C LYS A 470 -13.42 2.48 -13.78
N HIS A 471 -13.04 2.60 -15.04
CA HIS A 471 -11.86 3.33 -15.47
C HIS A 471 -12.29 4.74 -15.86
N TYR A 472 -11.79 5.74 -15.13
CA TYR A 472 -12.05 7.14 -15.41
C TYR A 472 -11.04 7.65 -16.45
N THR A 473 -11.28 7.34 -17.72
CA THR A 473 -10.35 7.66 -18.82
C THR A 473 -10.48 9.13 -19.27
N GLU A 474 -9.60 9.57 -20.16
CA GLU A 474 -9.67 10.92 -20.75
C GLU A 474 -10.70 10.99 -21.89
N GLU A 475 -11.12 9.82 -22.37
CA GLU A 475 -11.98 9.58 -23.53
C GLU A 475 -13.41 9.16 -23.13
N GLY A 476 -13.70 9.15 -21.82
CA GLY A 476 -14.97 8.67 -21.26
C GLY A 476 -14.76 7.66 -20.12
N ASN A 477 -15.84 7.24 -19.47
CA ASN A 477 -15.74 6.12 -18.53
C ASN A 477 -15.75 4.79 -19.30
N TRP A 478 -14.84 3.88 -18.98
CA TRP A 478 -14.91 2.48 -19.42
C TRP A 478 -15.17 1.58 -18.21
N ASP A 479 -16.26 0.82 -18.24
CA ASP A 479 -16.56 -0.15 -17.19
C ASP A 479 -16.28 -1.57 -17.68
N LEU A 480 -15.44 -2.29 -16.94
CA LEU A 480 -15.25 -3.72 -17.10
C LEU A 480 -15.98 -4.44 -15.97
N VAL A 481 -17.19 -4.93 -16.27
CA VAL A 481 -18.11 -5.50 -15.28
C VAL A 481 -17.99 -7.02 -15.28
N GLY A 482 -16.96 -7.52 -14.61
CA GLY A 482 -16.57 -8.92 -14.60
C GLY A 482 -17.02 -9.72 -13.37
N ASN A 483 -16.62 -11.00 -13.35
CA ASN A 483 -16.74 -11.93 -12.24
C ASN A 483 -15.37 -12.59 -11.95
N ASN A 484 -15.26 -13.30 -10.83
CA ASN A 484 -14.06 -14.08 -10.48
C ASN A 484 -13.98 -15.47 -11.14
N ILE A 485 -14.98 -15.82 -11.94
CA ILE A 485 -15.08 -17.07 -12.72
C ILE A 485 -15.19 -16.68 -14.21
N PRO A 486 -14.49 -17.37 -15.13
CA PRO A 486 -14.36 -16.95 -16.52
C PRO A 486 -15.58 -17.21 -17.41
N VAL A 487 -16.60 -17.88 -16.88
CA VAL A 487 -17.84 -18.24 -17.59
C VAL A 487 -19.07 -17.78 -16.80
N PHE A 488 -20.25 -17.95 -17.39
CA PHE A 488 -21.53 -17.70 -16.74
C PHE A 488 -22.45 -18.93 -16.80
N PHE A 489 -23.54 -18.92 -16.03
CA PHE A 489 -24.51 -20.01 -15.98
C PHE A 489 -25.31 -20.17 -17.29
N ILE A 490 -25.55 -19.08 -17.99
CA ILE A 490 -26.50 -19.03 -19.11
C ILE A 490 -25.87 -18.40 -20.34
N GLN A 491 -26.43 -18.75 -21.50
CA GLN A 491 -25.98 -18.27 -22.80
C GLN A 491 -26.69 -16.98 -23.23
N ASP A 492 -27.99 -16.85 -22.95
CA ASP A 492 -28.82 -15.72 -23.39
C ASP A 492 -29.37 -14.94 -22.19
N ALA A 493 -29.24 -13.61 -22.23
CA ALA A 493 -29.70 -12.71 -21.17
C ALA A 493 -31.21 -12.83 -20.86
N MET A 494 -32.04 -13.33 -21.78
CA MET A 494 -33.46 -13.61 -21.54
C MET A 494 -33.68 -14.64 -20.42
N LYS A 495 -32.69 -15.46 -20.08
CA LYS A 495 -32.75 -16.45 -18.99
C LYS A 495 -32.17 -15.91 -17.68
N PHE A 496 -31.71 -14.66 -17.66
CA PHE A 496 -31.12 -14.05 -16.46
C PHE A 496 -32.11 -13.98 -15.29
N PRO A 497 -33.37 -13.54 -15.47
CA PRO A 497 -34.33 -13.58 -14.37
C PRO A 497 -34.57 -14.99 -13.85
N ASP A 498 -34.62 -16.00 -14.72
CA ASP A 498 -34.91 -17.38 -14.34
C ASP A 498 -33.77 -17.97 -13.48
N VAL A 499 -32.51 -17.85 -13.89
CA VAL A 499 -31.38 -18.35 -13.10
C VAL A 499 -31.22 -17.58 -11.78
N ILE A 500 -31.45 -16.26 -11.79
CA ILE A 500 -31.38 -15.46 -10.56
C ILE A 500 -32.52 -15.79 -9.61
N HIS A 501 -33.76 -15.93 -10.08
CA HIS A 501 -34.87 -16.38 -9.22
C HIS A 501 -34.62 -17.78 -8.67
N SER A 502 -34.01 -18.68 -9.46
CA SER A 502 -33.73 -20.03 -9.00
C SER A 502 -32.72 -20.10 -7.86
N GLY A 503 -31.70 -19.21 -7.83
CA GLY A 503 -30.69 -19.18 -6.76
C GLY A 503 -30.95 -18.15 -5.66
N LYS A 504 -31.88 -17.20 -5.87
CA LYS A 504 -32.35 -16.30 -4.82
C LYS A 504 -33.20 -17.09 -3.80
N PRO A 505 -33.43 -16.51 -2.61
CA PRO A 505 -34.31 -17.13 -1.63
C PRO A 505 -35.69 -17.45 -2.25
N GLU A 506 -36.25 -18.62 -1.94
CA GLU A 506 -37.49 -19.10 -2.54
C GLU A 506 -38.66 -18.15 -2.22
N PRO A 507 -39.58 -17.90 -3.18
CA PRO A 507 -40.47 -16.75 -3.12
C PRO A 507 -41.59 -16.85 -2.08
N ASP A 508 -41.90 -18.05 -1.57
CA ASP A 508 -42.93 -18.28 -0.56
C ASP A 508 -42.44 -17.95 0.86
N SER A 509 -41.16 -18.22 1.16
CA SER A 509 -40.58 -18.02 2.50
C SER A 509 -39.39 -17.06 2.57
N GLU A 510 -38.82 -16.66 1.45
CA GLU A 510 -37.55 -15.92 1.34
C GLU A 510 -36.37 -16.66 2.02
N ILE A 511 -36.28 -17.97 1.82
CA ILE A 511 -35.23 -18.85 2.37
C ILE A 511 -34.63 -19.69 1.24
N PRO A 512 -33.31 -19.97 1.23
CA PRO A 512 -32.28 -19.48 2.14
C PRO A 512 -31.64 -18.15 1.68
N GLN A 513 -31.08 -17.39 2.62
CA GLN A 513 -30.30 -16.18 2.28
C GLN A 513 -28.89 -16.57 1.78
N ALA A 514 -28.54 -16.03 0.61
CA ALA A 514 -27.19 -16.06 0.03
C ALA A 514 -26.56 -17.47 -0.13
N GLN A 515 -27.38 -18.47 -0.46
CA GLN A 515 -26.96 -19.87 -0.61
C GLN A 515 -27.65 -20.47 -1.83
N SER A 516 -26.92 -21.28 -2.61
CA SER A 516 -27.49 -22.11 -3.68
C SER A 516 -28.01 -23.47 -3.18
N ALA A 517 -27.81 -23.77 -1.89
CA ALA A 517 -28.11 -25.04 -1.26
C ALA A 517 -29.62 -25.18 -0.95
N HIS A 518 -30.45 -25.22 -1.99
CA HIS A 518 -31.89 -25.43 -1.90
C HIS A 518 -32.48 -25.93 -3.23
N ASN A 519 -33.74 -26.40 -3.19
CA ASN A 519 -34.38 -27.12 -4.28
C ASN A 519 -34.39 -26.34 -5.60
N ASN A 520 -34.86 -25.08 -5.60
CA ASN A 520 -35.10 -24.34 -6.85
C ASN A 520 -33.81 -24.11 -7.67
N PHE A 521 -32.68 -23.87 -7.01
CA PHE A 521 -31.41 -23.64 -7.72
C PHE A 521 -30.99 -24.88 -8.49
N TRP A 522 -31.02 -26.03 -7.82
CA TRP A 522 -30.57 -27.31 -8.35
C TRP A 522 -31.57 -27.92 -9.34
N ASP A 523 -32.87 -27.64 -9.22
CA ASP A 523 -33.85 -27.95 -10.26
C ASP A 523 -33.50 -27.20 -11.57
N PHE A 524 -33.25 -25.89 -11.50
CA PHE A 524 -32.84 -25.12 -12.68
C PHE A 524 -31.54 -25.63 -13.29
N GLN A 525 -30.52 -25.96 -12.47
CA GLN A 525 -29.25 -26.48 -12.98
C GLN A 525 -29.44 -27.78 -13.77
N TYR A 526 -30.30 -28.68 -13.30
CA TYR A 526 -30.59 -29.91 -14.04
C TYR A 526 -31.38 -29.63 -15.33
N MET A 527 -32.47 -28.87 -15.22
CA MET A 527 -33.39 -28.61 -16.32
C MET A 527 -32.76 -27.78 -17.44
N HIS A 528 -31.68 -27.05 -17.14
CA HIS A 528 -30.99 -26.18 -18.08
C HIS A 528 -29.51 -26.56 -18.24
N PRO A 529 -29.18 -27.52 -19.14
CA PRO A 529 -27.86 -28.12 -19.18
C PRO A 529 -26.72 -27.14 -19.52
N GLU A 530 -26.96 -25.98 -20.12
CA GLU A 530 -25.91 -24.98 -20.38
C GLU A 530 -25.21 -24.48 -19.11
N THR A 531 -25.87 -24.62 -17.95
CA THR A 531 -25.31 -24.30 -16.63
C THR A 531 -24.20 -25.25 -16.20
N THR A 532 -24.03 -26.40 -16.87
CA THR A 532 -23.21 -27.52 -16.39
C THR A 532 -21.74 -27.15 -16.17
N HIS A 533 -21.20 -26.24 -16.99
CA HIS A 533 -19.83 -25.77 -16.77
C HIS A 533 -19.73 -24.88 -15.53
N MET A 534 -20.68 -23.97 -15.35
CA MET A 534 -20.64 -22.96 -14.30
C MET A 534 -20.82 -23.55 -12.89
N HIS A 535 -21.75 -24.48 -12.69
CA HIS A 535 -21.93 -25.06 -11.35
C HIS A 535 -20.74 -25.92 -10.90
N PHE A 536 -19.94 -26.48 -11.81
CA PHE A 536 -18.66 -27.09 -11.43
C PHE A 536 -17.65 -26.05 -10.90
N TRP A 537 -17.61 -24.85 -11.48
CA TRP A 537 -16.83 -23.75 -10.92
C TRP A 537 -17.35 -23.30 -9.55
N THR A 538 -18.67 -23.19 -9.35
CA THR A 538 -19.22 -22.76 -8.05
C THR A 538 -19.12 -23.81 -6.95
N MET A 539 -19.05 -25.09 -7.31
CA MET A 539 -18.75 -26.16 -6.35
C MET A 539 -17.26 -26.26 -6.02
N SER A 540 -16.38 -25.69 -6.85
CA SER A 540 -14.96 -25.56 -6.50
C SER A 540 -14.71 -24.49 -5.43
N ASP A 541 -13.50 -24.47 -4.91
CA ASP A 541 -13.01 -23.47 -3.96
C ASP A 541 -12.99 -22.04 -4.54
N ARG A 542 -13.09 -21.87 -5.86
CA ARG A 542 -13.17 -20.55 -6.51
C ARG A 542 -14.34 -19.71 -6.00
N ALA A 543 -15.41 -20.35 -5.49
CA ALA A 543 -16.59 -19.68 -4.95
C ALA A 543 -16.51 -19.32 -3.46
N ILE A 544 -15.42 -19.68 -2.79
CA ILE A 544 -15.13 -19.34 -1.39
C ILE A 544 -13.72 -18.74 -1.27
N PRO A 545 -13.41 -17.66 -2.01
CA PRO A 545 -12.07 -17.08 -2.00
C PRO A 545 -11.68 -16.64 -0.59
N ARG A 546 -10.39 -16.71 -0.24
CA ARG A 546 -9.87 -16.29 1.05
C ARG A 546 -9.95 -14.77 1.23
N SER A 547 -9.83 -14.05 0.12
CA SER A 547 -9.86 -12.60 0.06
C SER A 547 -10.20 -12.17 -1.35
N TYR A 548 -10.86 -11.02 -1.51
CA TYR A 548 -10.99 -10.38 -2.83
C TYR A 548 -9.63 -10.16 -3.49
N ARG A 549 -8.56 -9.96 -2.72
CA ARG A 549 -7.18 -9.72 -3.17
C ARG A 549 -6.49 -10.98 -3.72
N MET A 550 -7.09 -12.15 -3.53
CA MET A 550 -6.55 -13.47 -3.84
C MET A 550 -7.47 -14.27 -4.78
N MET A 551 -8.20 -13.57 -5.66
CA MET A 551 -8.99 -14.18 -6.71
C MET A 551 -8.70 -13.51 -8.07
N GLN A 552 -8.89 -14.27 -9.14
CA GLN A 552 -8.87 -13.72 -10.50
C GLN A 552 -10.11 -12.86 -10.76
N GLY A 553 -10.05 -12.09 -11.85
CA GLY A 553 -11.20 -11.38 -12.42
C GLY A 553 -11.26 -11.60 -13.93
N PHE A 554 -12.46 -11.71 -14.48
CA PHE A 554 -12.69 -12.01 -15.88
C PHE A 554 -13.81 -11.14 -16.43
N GLY A 555 -13.64 -10.64 -17.64
CA GLY A 555 -14.73 -9.96 -18.37
C GLY A 555 -15.91 -10.90 -18.70
N VAL A 556 -15.67 -12.22 -18.66
CA VAL A 556 -16.57 -13.31 -19.06
C VAL A 556 -16.94 -13.25 -20.52
N ASN A 557 -17.66 -12.23 -20.96
CA ASN A 557 -18.11 -12.10 -22.35
C ASN A 557 -16.95 -11.83 -23.30
N THR A 558 -17.15 -12.17 -24.57
CA THR A 558 -16.23 -11.77 -25.64
C THR A 558 -16.53 -10.33 -26.04
N PHE A 559 -15.53 -9.46 -25.98
CA PHE A 559 -15.58 -8.09 -26.48
C PHE A 559 -14.80 -7.99 -27.79
N THR A 560 -14.71 -6.79 -28.35
CA THR A 560 -13.85 -6.53 -29.50
C THR A 560 -12.88 -5.39 -29.22
N LEU A 561 -11.69 -5.47 -29.82
CA LEU A 561 -10.74 -4.36 -29.93
C LEU A 561 -10.58 -3.99 -31.40
N GLU A 562 -10.43 -2.70 -31.68
CA GLU A 562 -10.17 -2.17 -33.02
C GLU A 562 -8.93 -1.28 -33.01
N ASN A 563 -7.95 -1.58 -33.86
CA ASN A 563 -6.72 -0.80 -33.98
C ASN A 563 -6.87 0.39 -34.94
N ASP A 564 -5.81 1.21 -35.07
CA ASP A 564 -5.81 2.40 -35.93
C ASP A 564 -5.95 2.11 -37.44
N LYS A 565 -5.79 0.85 -37.85
CA LYS A 565 -6.02 0.41 -39.24
C LYS A 565 -7.48 0.00 -39.49
N GLY A 566 -8.33 0.04 -38.46
CA GLY A 566 -9.70 -0.45 -38.53
C GLY A 566 -9.80 -1.98 -38.51
N GLU A 567 -8.76 -2.69 -38.04
CA GLU A 567 -8.78 -4.16 -37.94
C GLU A 567 -9.38 -4.58 -36.60
N ARG A 568 -10.40 -5.45 -36.64
CA ARG A 568 -11.07 -5.98 -35.46
C ARG A 568 -10.43 -7.27 -34.94
N HIS A 569 -10.33 -7.36 -33.62
CA HIS A 569 -9.95 -8.57 -32.88
C HIS A 569 -10.99 -8.86 -31.80
N PHE A 570 -11.34 -10.13 -31.60
CA PHE A 570 -12.12 -10.56 -30.44
C PHE A 570 -11.22 -10.64 -29.21
N VAL A 571 -11.74 -10.28 -28.04
CA VAL A 571 -10.97 -10.23 -26.80
C VAL A 571 -11.72 -10.80 -25.59
N LYS A 572 -11.00 -11.52 -24.72
CA LYS A 572 -11.38 -11.75 -23.31
C LYS A 572 -10.42 -11.01 -22.39
N PHE A 573 -10.95 -10.37 -21.36
CA PHE A 573 -10.17 -9.63 -20.36
C PHE A 573 -9.95 -10.45 -19.09
N HIS A 574 -8.73 -10.35 -18.54
CA HIS A 574 -8.27 -11.12 -17.39
C HIS A 574 -7.56 -10.22 -16.37
N TYR A 575 -7.81 -10.47 -15.08
CA TYR A 575 -7.04 -9.94 -13.95
C TYR A 575 -6.50 -11.10 -13.14
N THR A 576 -5.17 -11.19 -13.03
CA THR A 576 -4.49 -12.24 -12.26
C THR A 576 -3.84 -11.64 -11.01
N PRO A 577 -4.21 -12.06 -9.79
CA PRO A 577 -3.72 -11.46 -8.55
C PRO A 577 -2.23 -11.76 -8.34
N ASP A 578 -1.45 -10.76 -7.94
CA ASP A 578 -0.02 -10.95 -7.62
C ASP A 578 0.19 -11.81 -6.36
N LEU A 579 -0.78 -11.79 -5.44
CA LEU A 579 -0.80 -12.61 -4.23
C LEU A 579 -1.19 -14.07 -4.50
N GLY A 580 -1.52 -14.41 -5.76
CA GLY A 580 -1.99 -15.72 -6.16
C GLY A 580 -3.46 -15.98 -5.85
N VAL A 581 -3.97 -17.14 -6.28
CA VAL A 581 -5.37 -17.55 -6.06
C VAL A 581 -5.45 -18.46 -4.83
N HIS A 582 -6.24 -18.04 -3.84
CA HIS A 582 -6.37 -18.75 -2.56
C HIS A 582 -7.81 -18.73 -2.06
N SER A 583 -8.22 -19.82 -1.43
CA SER A 583 -9.60 -20.03 -0.99
C SER A 583 -9.71 -20.60 0.41
N PHE A 584 -10.84 -20.37 1.06
CA PHE A 584 -11.20 -21.06 2.28
C PHE A 584 -11.50 -22.54 2.03
N VAL A 585 -11.59 -23.32 3.12
CA VAL A 585 -12.31 -24.60 3.12
C VAL A 585 -13.75 -24.35 3.61
N TRP A 586 -14.69 -25.25 3.32
CA TRP A 586 -16.12 -24.93 3.50
C TRP A 586 -16.55 -24.66 4.94
N ASP A 587 -16.17 -25.51 5.89
CA ASP A 587 -16.50 -25.32 7.33
C ASP A 587 -15.98 -23.98 7.86
N GLU A 588 -14.78 -23.59 7.42
CA GLU A 588 -14.19 -22.29 7.75
C GLU A 588 -15.03 -21.13 7.19
N ALA A 589 -15.36 -21.19 5.89
CA ALA A 589 -16.12 -20.15 5.20
C ALA A 589 -17.51 -19.94 5.83
N LEU A 590 -18.20 -21.04 6.18
CA LEU A 590 -19.51 -21.05 6.84
C LEU A 590 -19.42 -20.47 8.27
N LYS A 591 -18.42 -20.89 9.07
CA LYS A 591 -18.20 -20.36 10.43
C LYS A 591 -17.91 -18.86 10.39
N ILE A 592 -17.08 -18.38 9.46
CA ILE A 592 -16.80 -16.94 9.31
C ILE A 592 -18.07 -16.16 8.96
N ALA A 593 -18.97 -16.71 8.13
CA ALA A 593 -20.19 -16.02 7.75
C ALA A 593 -21.05 -15.61 8.96
N GLY A 594 -21.01 -16.36 10.06
CA GLY A 594 -21.64 -15.98 11.33
C GLY A 594 -20.73 -15.18 12.27
N GLN A 595 -19.43 -15.50 12.32
CA GLN A 595 -18.49 -14.90 13.29
C GLN A 595 -18.02 -13.49 12.87
N ASP A 596 -17.82 -13.28 11.56
CA ASP A 596 -17.52 -11.98 10.95
C ASP A 596 -18.12 -11.91 9.53
N PRO A 597 -19.41 -11.53 9.38
CA PRO A 597 -20.05 -11.41 8.07
C PRO A 597 -19.43 -10.32 7.17
N ASP A 598 -18.56 -9.46 7.72
CA ASP A 598 -17.84 -8.40 7.01
C ASP A 598 -16.38 -8.76 6.71
N PHE A 599 -16.00 -10.03 6.80
CA PHE A 599 -14.61 -10.46 6.71
C PHE A 599 -13.89 -9.96 5.44
N HIS A 600 -14.45 -10.16 4.24
CA HIS A 600 -13.77 -9.69 3.01
C HIS A 600 -13.76 -8.17 2.88
N ARG A 601 -14.81 -7.48 3.36
CA ARG A 601 -14.84 -6.02 3.39
C ARG A 601 -13.73 -5.48 4.31
N LYS A 602 -13.59 -6.05 5.52
CA LYS A 602 -12.56 -5.68 6.49
C LYS A 602 -11.17 -6.02 5.99
N ASP A 603 -10.95 -7.22 5.42
CA ASP A 603 -9.67 -7.63 4.85
C ASP A 603 -9.20 -6.66 3.76
N LEU A 604 -10.07 -6.25 2.83
CA LEU A 604 -9.73 -5.25 1.81
C LEU A 604 -9.39 -3.89 2.44
N TRP A 605 -10.24 -3.42 3.35
CA TRP A 605 -10.10 -2.12 3.98
C TRP A 605 -8.80 -2.01 4.78
N GLN A 606 -8.54 -3.00 5.63
CA GLN A 606 -7.35 -3.07 6.48
C GLN A 606 -6.08 -3.25 5.67
N ALA A 607 -6.09 -4.05 4.60
CA ALA A 607 -4.95 -4.18 3.72
C ALA A 607 -4.55 -2.83 3.10
N ILE A 608 -5.52 -2.03 2.67
CA ILE A 608 -5.29 -0.69 2.13
C ILE A 608 -4.78 0.27 3.22
N GLU A 609 -5.37 0.29 4.42
CA GLU A 609 -4.89 1.12 5.53
C GLU A 609 -3.48 0.77 5.98
N ALA A 610 -3.12 -0.51 5.93
CA ALA A 610 -1.78 -1.02 6.25
C ALA A 610 -0.74 -0.78 5.14
N GLY A 611 -1.10 -0.12 4.03
CA GLY A 611 -0.22 0.10 2.88
C GLY A 611 0.06 -1.17 2.05
N SER A 612 -0.67 -2.25 2.30
CA SER A 612 -0.57 -3.53 1.63
C SER A 612 -1.49 -3.59 0.42
N TYR A 613 -1.21 -2.76 -0.59
CA TYR A 613 -2.08 -2.57 -1.75
C TYR A 613 -2.24 -3.82 -2.58
N PRO A 614 -3.49 -4.31 -2.79
CA PRO A 614 -3.71 -5.44 -3.65
C PRO A 614 -3.51 -5.06 -5.11
N LYS A 615 -2.88 -5.97 -5.84
CA LYS A 615 -2.45 -5.81 -7.22
C LYS A 615 -2.90 -6.98 -8.10
N TRP A 616 -3.26 -6.66 -9.33
CA TRP A 616 -3.57 -7.63 -10.36
C TRP A 616 -2.91 -7.25 -11.68
N LYS A 617 -2.34 -8.25 -12.36
CA LYS A 617 -1.93 -8.12 -13.75
C LYS A 617 -3.13 -8.17 -14.66
N PHE A 618 -3.28 -7.16 -15.49
CA PHE A 618 -4.28 -7.10 -16.54
C PHE A 618 -3.76 -7.76 -17.81
N GLY A 619 -4.54 -8.70 -18.35
CA GLY A 619 -4.21 -9.44 -19.55
C GLY A 619 -5.36 -9.54 -20.54
N ILE A 620 -4.99 -9.75 -21.79
CA ILE A 620 -5.89 -9.94 -22.92
C ILE A 620 -5.61 -11.27 -23.60
N GLN A 621 -6.66 -12.03 -23.91
CA GLN A 621 -6.62 -13.07 -24.94
C GLN A 621 -7.21 -12.47 -26.21
N THR A 622 -6.53 -12.59 -27.35
CA THR A 622 -7.03 -12.02 -28.61
C THR A 622 -7.12 -13.08 -29.71
N ILE A 623 -8.23 -13.03 -30.45
CA ILE A 623 -8.48 -13.86 -31.64
C ILE A 623 -8.72 -12.91 -32.82
N LYS A 624 -8.07 -13.17 -33.96
CA LYS A 624 -8.30 -12.39 -35.18
C LYS A 624 -9.70 -12.65 -35.70
N GLU A 625 -10.34 -11.65 -36.30
CA GLU A 625 -11.69 -11.79 -36.83
C GLU A 625 -11.87 -13.00 -37.79
N GLY A 626 -10.87 -13.28 -38.64
CA GLY A 626 -10.91 -14.43 -39.57
C GLY A 626 -10.81 -15.81 -38.89
N ASP A 627 -10.49 -15.87 -37.60
CA ASP A 627 -10.30 -17.13 -36.85
C ASP A 627 -11.50 -17.46 -35.94
N GLU A 628 -12.57 -16.65 -35.96
CA GLU A 628 -13.79 -16.79 -35.13
C GLU A 628 -14.34 -18.23 -35.09
N ASP A 629 -14.37 -18.89 -36.24
CA ASP A 629 -14.99 -20.20 -36.39
C ASP A 629 -14.08 -21.41 -36.19
N GLN A 630 -12.79 -21.21 -35.88
CA GLN A 630 -11.77 -22.28 -35.86
C GLN A 630 -11.77 -23.13 -34.59
N PHE A 631 -12.66 -22.86 -33.65
CA PHE A 631 -12.74 -23.53 -32.35
C PHE A 631 -13.90 -24.55 -32.28
N GLU A 632 -13.74 -25.59 -31.46
CA GLU A 632 -14.80 -26.60 -31.20
C GLU A 632 -16.03 -25.98 -30.50
N PHE A 633 -15.83 -24.86 -29.80
CA PHE A 633 -16.85 -24.05 -29.15
C PHE A 633 -17.08 -22.74 -29.91
N ASP A 634 -18.20 -22.09 -29.64
CA ASP A 634 -18.44 -20.73 -30.14
C ASP A 634 -17.71 -19.72 -29.27
N ILE A 635 -16.92 -18.83 -29.87
CA ILE A 635 -16.17 -17.84 -29.09
C ILE A 635 -17.09 -16.80 -28.44
N LEU A 636 -18.34 -16.70 -28.88
CA LEU A 636 -19.36 -15.80 -28.35
C LEU A 636 -20.24 -16.44 -27.25
N ASP A 637 -20.01 -17.71 -26.92
CA ASP A 637 -20.73 -18.42 -25.86
C ASP A 637 -20.11 -18.11 -24.49
N ALA A 638 -20.85 -17.37 -23.65
CA ALA A 638 -20.43 -17.00 -22.30
C ALA A 638 -20.30 -18.18 -21.31
N THR A 639 -20.78 -19.37 -21.67
CA THR A 639 -20.58 -20.61 -20.89
C THR A 639 -19.25 -21.29 -21.22
N LYS A 640 -18.41 -20.70 -22.09
CA LYS A 640 -17.16 -21.29 -22.58
C LYS A 640 -15.95 -20.42 -22.24
N VAL A 641 -14.90 -21.06 -21.69
CA VAL A 641 -13.55 -20.50 -21.62
C VAL A 641 -12.86 -20.62 -22.96
N TRP A 642 -11.87 -19.76 -23.20
CA TRP A 642 -10.85 -19.97 -24.22
C TRP A 642 -9.63 -20.58 -23.52
N PRO A 643 -9.36 -21.89 -23.68
CA PRO A 643 -8.22 -22.53 -23.02
C PRO A 643 -6.92 -21.77 -23.32
N GLU A 644 -6.13 -21.48 -22.28
CA GLU A 644 -4.91 -20.66 -22.41
C GLU A 644 -3.85 -21.26 -23.34
N GLU A 645 -3.91 -22.58 -23.55
CA GLU A 645 -3.03 -23.29 -24.48
C GLU A 645 -3.40 -23.07 -25.96
N LEU A 646 -4.66 -22.71 -26.24
CA LEU A 646 -5.13 -22.36 -27.57
C LEU A 646 -4.99 -20.86 -27.82
N VAL A 647 -5.30 -20.05 -26.81
CA VAL A 647 -5.22 -18.59 -26.88
C VAL A 647 -4.51 -18.08 -25.62
N PRO A 648 -3.20 -17.80 -25.65
CA PRO A 648 -2.47 -17.39 -24.45
C PRO A 648 -2.88 -16.00 -23.97
N ILE A 649 -2.76 -15.76 -22.66
CA ILE A 649 -2.96 -14.44 -22.06
C ILE A 649 -1.71 -13.59 -22.29
N ARG A 650 -1.87 -12.44 -22.96
CA ARG A 650 -0.86 -11.38 -23.05
C ARG A 650 -1.12 -10.36 -21.93
N TYR A 651 -0.28 -10.36 -20.91
CA TYR A 651 -0.34 -9.37 -19.83
C TYR A 651 0.26 -8.04 -20.29
N ILE A 652 -0.48 -6.95 -20.13
CA ILE A 652 -0.11 -5.63 -20.67
C ILE A 652 -0.18 -4.48 -19.65
N GLY A 653 -0.82 -4.69 -18.49
CA GLY A 653 -0.96 -3.65 -17.47
C GLY A 653 -1.15 -4.20 -16.05
N GLU A 654 -1.35 -3.29 -15.11
CA GLU A 654 -1.52 -3.55 -13.68
C GLU A 654 -2.65 -2.70 -13.10
N LEU A 655 -3.44 -3.30 -12.23
CA LEU A 655 -4.41 -2.66 -11.35
C LEU A 655 -3.85 -2.67 -9.92
N GLU A 656 -3.88 -1.53 -9.23
CA GLU A 656 -3.52 -1.39 -7.82
C GLU A 656 -4.63 -0.62 -7.07
N LEU A 657 -5.11 -1.13 -5.93
CA LEU A 657 -6.06 -0.41 -5.06
C LEU A 657 -5.34 0.18 -3.85
N ASN A 658 -5.49 1.48 -3.63
CA ASN A 658 -4.65 2.22 -2.68
C ASN A 658 -5.38 3.26 -1.83
N LYS A 659 -6.70 3.41 -1.98
CA LYS A 659 -7.49 4.28 -1.11
C LYS A 659 -8.88 3.70 -0.83
N ASN A 660 -9.26 3.65 0.45
CA ASN A 660 -10.62 3.32 0.85
C ASN A 660 -11.59 4.48 0.54
N PRO A 661 -12.88 4.20 0.34
CA PRO A 661 -13.91 5.23 0.29
C PRO A 661 -13.91 6.10 1.56
N ASP A 662 -14.14 7.40 1.42
CA ASP A 662 -14.35 8.31 2.55
C ASP A 662 -15.74 8.05 3.19
N GLU A 663 -16.73 7.68 2.38
CA GLU A 663 -18.07 7.29 2.85
C GLU A 663 -18.65 6.16 1.98
N TYR A 664 -19.07 5.05 2.62
CA TYR A 664 -19.54 3.86 1.91
C TYR A 664 -20.78 4.14 1.04
N PHE A 665 -21.77 4.89 1.53
CA PHE A 665 -23.05 5.04 0.83
C PHE A 665 -22.91 5.90 -0.44
N THR A 666 -22.33 7.09 -0.32
CA THR A 666 -22.17 8.04 -1.44
C THR A 666 -21.20 7.55 -2.52
N GLN A 667 -20.28 6.65 -2.17
CA GLN A 667 -19.27 6.13 -3.12
C GLN A 667 -19.53 4.66 -3.50
N THR A 668 -19.60 3.73 -2.55
CA THR A 668 -19.74 2.29 -2.85
C THR A 668 -21.18 1.85 -3.15
N GLU A 669 -22.16 2.36 -2.40
CA GLU A 669 -23.56 2.00 -2.65
C GLU A 669 -24.06 2.66 -3.96
N GLN A 670 -23.76 3.93 -4.16
CA GLN A 670 -24.26 4.73 -5.28
C GLN A 670 -23.48 4.61 -6.59
N ILE A 671 -22.31 3.94 -6.62
CA ILE A 671 -21.62 3.69 -7.90
C ILE A 671 -22.49 2.84 -8.84
N ALA A 672 -22.50 3.16 -10.12
CA ALA A 672 -23.19 2.44 -11.16
C ALA A 672 -22.17 2.01 -12.23
N PHE A 673 -22.09 0.70 -12.45
CA PHE A 673 -21.31 0.11 -13.54
C PHE A 673 -22.25 -0.34 -14.65
N CYS A 674 -21.78 -0.30 -15.90
CA CYS A 674 -22.58 -0.70 -17.06
C CYS A 674 -21.70 -1.24 -18.17
N THR A 675 -22.01 -2.43 -18.71
CA THR A 675 -21.26 -2.98 -19.86
C THR A 675 -21.33 -2.07 -21.10
N SER A 676 -22.38 -1.27 -21.24
CA SER A 676 -22.52 -0.27 -22.33
C SER A 676 -21.50 0.88 -22.25
N HIS A 677 -20.81 1.06 -21.13
CA HIS A 677 -19.74 2.05 -21.01
C HIS A 677 -18.44 1.52 -21.61
N VAL A 678 -18.27 1.69 -22.91
CA VAL A 678 -17.03 1.45 -23.65
C VAL A 678 -16.47 2.77 -24.22
N VAL A 679 -15.19 2.77 -24.54
CA VAL A 679 -14.48 3.92 -25.13
C VAL A 679 -14.00 3.58 -26.55
N PRO A 680 -13.72 4.57 -27.42
CA PRO A 680 -13.24 4.32 -28.77
C PRO A 680 -12.05 3.34 -28.79
N GLY A 681 -12.13 2.32 -29.65
CA GLY A 681 -11.14 1.22 -29.74
C GLY A 681 -11.51 -0.04 -28.95
N ILE A 682 -12.58 -0.01 -28.15
CA ILE A 682 -13.21 -1.16 -27.50
C ILE A 682 -14.68 -1.23 -27.94
N GLY A 683 -15.17 -2.42 -28.32
CA GLY A 683 -16.55 -2.62 -28.78
C GLY A 683 -17.16 -3.91 -28.29
N PHE A 684 -18.35 -4.21 -28.80
CA PHE A 684 -19.14 -5.39 -28.44
C PHE A 684 -19.05 -6.48 -29.51
N SER A 685 -19.19 -7.73 -29.07
CA SER A 685 -19.48 -8.86 -29.96
C SER A 685 -20.98 -9.21 -29.94
N ASP A 686 -21.38 -10.19 -30.73
CA ASP A 686 -22.76 -10.72 -30.75
C ASP A 686 -23.02 -11.79 -29.67
N ASP A 687 -22.19 -11.85 -28.62
CA ASP A 687 -22.44 -12.65 -27.41
C ASP A 687 -23.85 -12.33 -26.85
N PRO A 688 -24.80 -13.30 -26.88
CA PRO A 688 -26.20 -13.03 -26.58
C PRO A 688 -26.46 -12.68 -25.11
N LEU A 689 -25.55 -13.03 -24.20
CA LEU A 689 -25.60 -12.57 -22.81
C LEU A 689 -25.16 -11.10 -22.72
N LEU A 690 -24.05 -10.73 -23.37
CA LEU A 690 -23.53 -9.36 -23.37
C LEU A 690 -24.56 -8.37 -23.97
N GLN A 691 -25.22 -8.76 -25.05
CA GLN A 691 -26.22 -7.93 -25.73
C GLN A 691 -27.36 -7.50 -24.79
N GLY A 692 -27.94 -8.43 -24.01
CA GLY A 692 -28.99 -8.08 -23.05
C GLY A 692 -28.48 -7.36 -21.80
N ARG A 693 -27.22 -7.59 -21.40
CA ARG A 693 -26.57 -6.85 -20.31
C ARG A 693 -26.49 -5.35 -20.62
N ASN A 694 -26.13 -4.98 -21.85
CA ASN A 694 -26.05 -3.59 -22.29
C ASN A 694 -27.36 -2.80 -22.06
N PHE A 695 -28.51 -3.47 -22.18
CA PHE A 695 -29.81 -2.88 -21.83
C PHE A 695 -29.98 -2.73 -20.30
N SER A 696 -29.81 -3.82 -19.57
CA SER A 696 -30.23 -3.92 -18.15
C SER A 696 -29.52 -2.93 -17.23
N TYR A 697 -28.21 -2.73 -17.40
CA TYR A 697 -27.44 -1.88 -16.50
C TYR A 697 -27.80 -0.38 -16.60
N HIS A 698 -28.36 0.09 -17.71
CA HIS A 698 -28.93 1.44 -17.79
C HIS A 698 -30.30 1.50 -17.10
N ASP A 699 -31.17 0.54 -17.44
CA ASP A 699 -32.56 0.49 -16.97
C ASP A 699 -32.66 0.42 -15.45
N THR A 700 -31.92 -0.49 -14.81
CA THR A 700 -32.03 -0.70 -13.36
C THR A 700 -31.63 0.52 -12.53
N GLN A 701 -30.87 1.48 -13.08
CA GLN A 701 -30.48 2.69 -12.34
C GLN A 701 -31.64 3.67 -12.20
N LEU A 702 -32.66 3.59 -13.07
CA LEU A 702 -33.80 4.51 -13.04
C LEU A 702 -34.55 4.44 -11.70
N SER A 703 -34.76 3.23 -11.18
CA SER A 703 -35.39 3.02 -9.88
C SER A 703 -34.40 3.02 -8.72
N ARG A 704 -33.18 2.52 -8.94
CA ARG A 704 -32.17 2.41 -7.88
C ARG A 704 -31.59 3.78 -7.47
N LEU A 705 -31.34 4.65 -8.44
CA LEU A 705 -30.63 5.93 -8.25
C LEU A 705 -31.38 7.14 -8.81
N GLY A 706 -32.20 6.94 -9.86
CA GLY A 706 -32.85 8.02 -10.62
C GLY A 706 -32.15 8.30 -11.95
N VAL A 707 -32.85 9.01 -12.85
CA VAL A 707 -32.42 9.21 -14.25
C VAL A 707 -31.09 9.96 -14.42
N ASN A 708 -30.75 10.86 -13.50
CA ASN A 708 -29.50 11.64 -13.53
C ASN A 708 -28.35 10.98 -12.75
N TRP A 709 -28.35 9.65 -12.57
CA TRP A 709 -27.34 8.90 -11.80
C TRP A 709 -25.87 9.15 -12.22
N GLN A 710 -25.64 9.57 -13.47
CA GLN A 710 -24.32 9.97 -13.99
C GLN A 710 -23.78 11.28 -13.38
N GLU A 711 -24.65 12.11 -12.79
CA GLU A 711 -24.25 13.33 -12.09
C GLU A 711 -23.79 13.07 -10.65
N LEU A 712 -24.08 11.88 -10.10
CA LEU A 712 -23.60 11.50 -8.77
C LEU A 712 -22.07 11.54 -8.75
N PRO A 713 -21.43 12.12 -7.70
CA PRO A 713 -20.01 12.41 -7.71
C PRO A 713 -19.14 11.22 -8.08
N ILE A 714 -19.44 10.01 -7.59
CA ILE A 714 -18.65 8.81 -7.91
C ILE A 714 -18.79 8.32 -9.36
N ASN A 715 -19.94 8.56 -10.02
CA ASN A 715 -20.22 8.10 -11.37
C ASN A 715 -19.72 9.05 -12.45
N LYS A 716 -19.62 10.35 -12.11
CA LYS A 716 -19.21 11.41 -13.04
C LYS A 716 -17.87 11.07 -13.72
N PRO A 717 -17.75 11.23 -15.05
CA PRO A 717 -16.47 11.08 -15.72
C PRO A 717 -15.52 12.23 -15.35
N VAL A 718 -14.21 11.99 -15.51
CA VAL A 718 -13.17 13.02 -15.28
C VAL A 718 -12.91 13.87 -16.53
N CYS A 719 -13.39 13.43 -17.70
CA CYS A 719 -13.35 14.17 -18.95
C CYS A 719 -14.58 15.11 -19.11
N PRO A 720 -14.53 16.09 -20.04
CA PRO A 720 -15.68 16.93 -20.35
C PRO A 720 -16.90 16.12 -20.81
N VAL A 721 -18.10 16.60 -20.46
CA VAL A 721 -19.38 16.04 -20.93
C VAL A 721 -20.21 17.16 -21.53
N MET A 722 -20.61 17.00 -22.79
CA MET A 722 -21.49 17.95 -23.47
C MET A 722 -22.43 17.22 -24.43
N ASN A 723 -23.73 17.42 -24.26
CA ASN A 723 -24.79 16.86 -25.10
C ASN A 723 -26.10 17.67 -24.91
N PHE A 724 -27.20 17.15 -25.45
CA PHE A 724 -28.54 17.76 -25.37
C PHE A 724 -29.52 17.04 -24.43
N ASN A 725 -29.06 16.13 -23.57
CA ASN A 725 -29.89 15.54 -22.52
C ASN A 725 -30.18 16.58 -21.43
N ARG A 726 -31.44 16.74 -21.00
CA ARG A 726 -31.90 17.78 -20.07
C ARG A 726 -32.89 17.21 -19.05
N ASP A 727 -33.21 18.04 -18.06
CA ASP A 727 -34.24 17.82 -17.06
C ASP A 727 -34.01 16.55 -16.21
N GLY A 728 -35.07 15.81 -15.89
CA GLY A 728 -35.01 14.64 -15.00
C GLY A 728 -34.92 15.01 -13.52
N ALA A 729 -35.27 14.06 -12.65
CA ALA A 729 -35.20 14.24 -11.20
C ALA A 729 -33.76 14.54 -10.73
N MET A 730 -33.63 15.39 -9.71
CA MET A 730 -32.36 15.78 -9.09
C MET A 730 -31.29 16.27 -10.08
N ARG A 731 -31.70 17.10 -11.06
CA ARG A 731 -30.78 17.71 -12.03
C ARG A 731 -29.87 18.75 -11.35
N HIS A 732 -28.57 18.47 -11.27
CA HIS A 732 -27.56 19.38 -10.71
C HIS A 732 -26.93 20.27 -11.79
N THR A 733 -26.64 19.71 -12.98
CA THR A 733 -25.97 20.49 -14.05
C THR A 733 -26.93 21.52 -14.66
N ILE A 734 -26.56 22.80 -14.57
CA ILE A 734 -27.24 23.91 -15.27
C ILE A 734 -26.50 24.22 -16.57
N THR A 735 -27.18 24.03 -17.71
CA THR A 735 -26.59 24.32 -19.03
C THR A 735 -27.08 25.66 -19.57
N LYS A 736 -26.18 26.65 -19.67
CA LYS A 736 -26.50 27.97 -20.23
C LYS A 736 -26.69 27.88 -21.76
N GLY A 737 -27.80 28.43 -22.27
CA GLY A 737 -28.05 28.51 -23.71
C GLY A 737 -29.55 28.62 -24.02
N LYS A 738 -29.88 28.86 -25.30
CA LYS A 738 -31.27 28.90 -25.81
C LYS A 738 -31.65 27.69 -26.66
N VAL A 739 -30.75 26.71 -26.79
CA VAL A 739 -30.90 25.54 -27.67
C VAL A 739 -30.53 24.27 -26.91
N ASN A 740 -31.30 23.22 -27.15
CA ASN A 740 -31.14 21.89 -26.57
C ASN A 740 -31.38 20.77 -27.60
N TYR A 741 -30.99 20.98 -28.87
CA TYR A 741 -31.18 20.03 -29.96
C TYR A 741 -30.09 20.14 -31.04
N TRP A 742 -29.93 19.09 -31.85
CA TRP A 742 -29.04 19.03 -33.01
C TRP A 742 -29.77 18.46 -34.25
N PRO A 743 -29.52 18.96 -35.48
CA PRO A 743 -28.73 20.14 -35.79
C PRO A 743 -29.46 21.42 -35.37
N ASN A 744 -28.71 22.49 -35.13
CA ASN A 744 -29.28 23.79 -34.78
C ASN A 744 -28.60 24.93 -35.55
N ARG A 745 -29.32 26.05 -35.67
CA ARG A 745 -28.90 27.23 -36.46
C ARG A 745 -27.62 27.93 -35.98
N PHE A 746 -27.11 27.59 -34.79
CA PHE A 746 -25.87 28.14 -34.25
C PHE A 746 -24.70 27.18 -34.41
N GLU A 747 -24.94 25.97 -34.91
CA GLU A 747 -23.96 24.90 -35.03
C GLU A 747 -23.23 24.61 -33.69
N THR A 748 -23.88 24.89 -32.56
CA THR A 748 -23.28 24.68 -31.24
C THR A 748 -23.40 23.21 -30.82
N VAL A 749 -22.33 22.71 -30.18
CA VAL A 749 -22.16 21.30 -29.81
C VAL A 749 -22.29 20.38 -31.05
N PRO A 750 -21.45 20.56 -32.09
CA PRO A 750 -21.44 19.65 -33.22
C PRO A 750 -20.94 18.26 -32.80
N PRO A 751 -21.38 17.18 -33.46
CA PRO A 751 -20.79 15.85 -33.27
C PRO A 751 -19.30 15.86 -33.61
N ALA A 752 -18.52 15.09 -32.85
CA ALA A 752 -17.12 14.84 -33.17
C ALA A 752 -16.99 13.98 -34.43
N LYS A 753 -15.92 14.21 -35.20
CA LYS A 753 -15.52 13.38 -36.34
C LYS A 753 -14.67 12.18 -35.88
N PRO A 754 -14.51 11.12 -36.69
CA PRO A 754 -13.64 9.99 -36.35
C PRO A 754 -12.20 10.41 -35.99
N GLU A 755 -11.62 11.36 -36.73
CA GLU A 755 -10.28 11.90 -36.48
C GLU A 755 -10.18 12.75 -35.20
N GLU A 756 -11.30 13.14 -34.61
CA GLU A 756 -11.40 13.85 -33.32
C GLU A 756 -11.61 12.88 -32.14
N GLY A 757 -11.55 11.57 -32.40
CA GLY A 757 -11.71 10.53 -31.37
C GLY A 757 -13.17 10.11 -31.15
N ALA A 758 -14.07 10.32 -32.12
CA ALA A 758 -15.45 9.83 -32.01
C ALA A 758 -15.51 8.30 -31.89
N TYR A 759 -16.47 7.79 -31.11
CA TYR A 759 -16.82 6.38 -31.14
C TYR A 759 -17.50 6.04 -32.46
N VAL A 760 -16.98 5.04 -33.17
CA VAL A 760 -17.51 4.57 -34.45
C VAL A 760 -17.77 3.07 -34.31
N ASP A 761 -19.00 2.64 -34.57
CA ASP A 761 -19.33 1.22 -34.58
C ASP A 761 -18.61 0.50 -35.70
N TYR A 762 -17.97 -0.63 -35.38
CA TYR A 762 -17.37 -1.48 -36.39
C TYR A 762 -18.46 -1.99 -37.35
N PRO A 763 -18.29 -1.87 -38.69
CA PRO A 763 -19.30 -2.25 -39.66
C PRO A 763 -19.37 -3.77 -39.88
N ALA A 764 -19.66 -4.52 -38.81
CA ALA A 764 -19.77 -5.97 -38.85
C ALA A 764 -20.85 -6.41 -39.85
N LYS A 765 -20.57 -7.46 -40.62
CA LYS A 765 -21.56 -8.04 -41.54
C LYS A 765 -22.57 -8.85 -40.73
N VAL A 766 -23.83 -8.41 -40.75
CA VAL A 766 -24.94 -9.18 -40.16
C VAL A 766 -25.74 -9.83 -41.29
N ALA A 767 -25.75 -11.17 -41.32
CA ALA A 767 -26.52 -11.95 -42.28
C ALA A 767 -27.29 -13.06 -41.55
N GLY A 768 -28.61 -13.10 -41.69
CA GLY A 768 -29.44 -14.11 -41.03
C GLY A 768 -30.94 -13.85 -41.16
N MET A 769 -31.72 -14.70 -40.48
CA MET A 769 -33.18 -14.54 -40.32
C MET A 769 -33.48 -14.09 -38.89
N LYS A 770 -34.51 -13.25 -38.71
CA LYS A 770 -34.99 -12.89 -37.37
C LYS A 770 -35.63 -14.12 -36.71
N GLN A 771 -34.93 -14.74 -35.76
CA GLN A 771 -35.34 -15.96 -35.07
C GLN A 771 -34.93 -15.94 -33.59
N ARG A 772 -35.59 -16.76 -32.76
CA ARG A 772 -35.22 -16.99 -31.35
C ARG A 772 -34.62 -18.40 -31.22
N ILE A 773 -33.36 -18.55 -31.59
CA ILE A 773 -32.63 -19.82 -31.58
C ILE A 773 -31.16 -19.58 -31.19
N HIS A 774 -30.52 -20.62 -30.63
CA HIS A 774 -29.05 -20.67 -30.55
C HIS A 774 -28.45 -21.42 -31.73
N SER A 775 -27.21 -21.07 -32.06
CA SER A 775 -26.42 -21.75 -33.09
C SER A 775 -26.13 -23.20 -32.69
N ARG A 776 -25.63 -24.02 -33.62
CA ARG A 776 -25.26 -25.42 -33.33
C ARG A 776 -24.14 -25.51 -32.28
N LYS A 777 -23.15 -24.61 -32.31
CA LYS A 777 -21.98 -24.66 -31.40
C LYS A 777 -22.37 -24.38 -29.95
N PHE A 778 -23.39 -23.56 -29.71
CA PHE A 778 -23.94 -23.30 -28.38
C PHE A 778 -24.59 -24.53 -27.74
N LYS A 779 -25.01 -25.55 -28.51
CA LYS A 779 -25.73 -26.73 -27.96
C LYS A 779 -24.84 -27.75 -27.24
N GLU A 780 -23.53 -27.51 -27.19
CA GLU A 780 -22.58 -28.32 -26.43
C GLU A 780 -22.45 -27.76 -25.02
N HIS A 781 -22.68 -28.58 -23.99
CA HIS A 781 -22.78 -28.10 -22.60
C HIS A 781 -21.90 -28.88 -21.60
N LYS A 782 -21.17 -29.92 -22.03
CA LYS A 782 -20.59 -30.93 -21.14
C LYS A 782 -19.06 -30.98 -21.21
N ASN A 783 -18.50 -30.76 -22.40
CA ASN A 783 -17.06 -30.90 -22.61
C ASN A 783 -16.25 -29.95 -21.72
N GLN A 784 -16.65 -28.69 -21.57
CA GLN A 784 -15.86 -27.79 -20.73
C GLN A 784 -16.05 -28.00 -19.22
N ALA A 785 -17.19 -28.56 -18.78
CA ALA A 785 -17.35 -29.01 -17.40
C ALA A 785 -16.39 -30.17 -17.08
N GLU A 786 -16.31 -31.15 -18.00
CA GLU A 786 -15.35 -32.26 -17.90
C GLU A 786 -13.89 -31.77 -17.98
N LEU A 787 -13.58 -30.83 -18.89
CA LEU A 787 -12.27 -30.20 -18.99
C LEU A 787 -11.85 -29.55 -17.68
N PHE A 788 -12.76 -28.79 -17.05
CA PHE A 788 -12.51 -28.15 -15.76
C PHE A 788 -12.25 -29.20 -14.67
N TYR A 789 -13.17 -30.16 -14.47
CA TYR A 789 -13.03 -31.17 -13.43
C TYR A 789 -11.74 -32.00 -13.58
N ASN A 790 -11.40 -32.41 -14.81
CA ASN A 790 -10.16 -33.13 -15.08
C ASN A 790 -8.90 -32.32 -14.75
N SER A 791 -8.97 -30.99 -14.84
CA SER A 791 -7.85 -30.08 -14.59
C SER A 791 -7.62 -29.77 -13.12
N MET A 792 -8.55 -30.14 -12.24
CA MET A 792 -8.42 -29.96 -10.80
C MET A 792 -7.38 -30.91 -10.20
N SER A 793 -6.66 -30.43 -9.18
CA SER A 793 -5.84 -31.28 -8.32
C SER A 793 -6.71 -32.17 -7.43
N GLU A 794 -6.11 -33.19 -6.81
CA GLU A 794 -6.86 -34.13 -5.96
C GLU A 794 -7.56 -33.45 -4.76
N PRO A 795 -6.95 -32.50 -4.02
CA PRO A 795 -7.67 -31.73 -3.00
C PRO A 795 -8.85 -30.93 -3.58
N GLU A 796 -8.67 -30.27 -4.73
CA GLU A 796 -9.74 -29.50 -5.37
C GLU A 796 -10.92 -30.39 -5.81
N LYS A 797 -10.65 -31.61 -6.31
CA LYS A 797 -11.70 -32.59 -6.63
C LYS A 797 -12.45 -33.06 -5.38
N ALA A 798 -11.73 -33.33 -4.29
CA ALA A 798 -12.33 -33.71 -3.03
C ALA A 798 -13.26 -32.61 -2.48
N HIS A 799 -12.84 -31.35 -2.60
CA HIS A 799 -13.67 -30.20 -2.23
C HIS A 799 -14.91 -30.04 -3.12
N ILE A 800 -14.79 -30.26 -4.44
CA ILE A 800 -15.94 -30.25 -5.36
C ILE A 800 -16.95 -31.34 -4.98
N GLN A 801 -16.48 -32.55 -4.69
CA GLN A 801 -17.33 -33.65 -4.21
C GLN A 801 -18.05 -33.28 -2.92
N ALA A 802 -17.31 -32.77 -1.93
CA ALA A 802 -17.87 -32.35 -0.64
C ALA A 802 -18.88 -31.20 -0.80
N ALA A 803 -18.64 -30.26 -1.73
CA ALA A 803 -19.55 -29.16 -2.01
C ALA A 803 -20.86 -29.64 -2.63
N PHE A 804 -20.80 -30.51 -3.65
CA PHE A 804 -22.01 -31.12 -4.22
C PHE A 804 -22.79 -31.90 -3.17
N ALA A 805 -22.11 -32.71 -2.35
CA ALA A 805 -22.77 -33.45 -1.29
C ALA A 805 -23.45 -32.53 -0.27
N PHE A 806 -22.76 -31.47 0.18
CA PHE A 806 -23.32 -30.49 1.11
C PHE A 806 -24.54 -29.77 0.52
N GLU A 807 -24.43 -29.26 -0.70
CA GLU A 807 -25.49 -28.45 -1.32
C GLU A 807 -26.74 -29.28 -1.64
N LEU A 808 -26.55 -30.52 -2.10
CA LEU A 808 -27.66 -31.42 -2.44
C LEU A 808 -28.28 -32.10 -1.21
N ASP A 809 -27.55 -32.25 -0.10
CA ASP A 809 -28.11 -32.66 1.20
C ASP A 809 -29.16 -31.66 1.71
N HIS A 810 -29.02 -30.38 1.34
CA HIS A 810 -29.98 -29.32 1.69
C HIS A 810 -31.13 -29.19 0.66
N CYS A 811 -31.25 -30.13 -0.29
CA CYS A 811 -32.41 -30.23 -1.18
C CYS A 811 -33.41 -31.23 -0.61
N ASP A 812 -34.50 -30.73 -0.03
CA ASP A 812 -35.56 -31.58 0.55
C ASP A 812 -36.30 -32.45 -0.48
N ASP A 813 -36.33 -32.06 -1.77
CA ASP A 813 -37.00 -32.83 -2.83
C ASP A 813 -36.08 -33.89 -3.44
N PRO A 814 -36.37 -35.20 -3.28
CA PRO A 814 -35.59 -36.27 -3.88
C PRO A 814 -35.48 -36.25 -5.39
N ILE A 815 -36.44 -35.62 -6.09
CA ILE A 815 -36.38 -35.48 -7.54
C ILE A 815 -35.15 -34.64 -7.91
N VAL A 816 -34.84 -33.60 -7.14
CA VAL A 816 -33.76 -32.65 -7.42
C VAL A 816 -32.40 -33.31 -7.28
N TYR A 817 -32.06 -33.88 -6.12
CA TYR A 817 -30.72 -34.44 -5.92
C TYR A 817 -30.48 -35.72 -6.75
N LYS A 818 -31.51 -36.53 -7.03
CA LYS A 818 -31.38 -37.69 -7.92
C LYS A 818 -31.04 -37.27 -9.35
N ARG A 819 -31.75 -36.27 -9.86
CA ARG A 819 -31.49 -35.68 -11.19
C ARG A 819 -30.12 -35.03 -11.27
N MET A 820 -29.68 -34.36 -10.20
CA MET A 820 -28.33 -33.78 -10.20
C MET A 820 -27.24 -34.84 -10.26
N VAL A 821 -27.41 -36.00 -9.61
CA VAL A 821 -26.50 -37.14 -9.79
C VAL A 821 -26.51 -37.65 -11.25
N GLU A 822 -27.67 -37.70 -11.91
CA GLU A 822 -27.75 -38.00 -13.36
C GLU A 822 -26.98 -36.98 -14.22
N ARG A 823 -26.97 -35.70 -13.84
CA ARG A 823 -26.15 -34.68 -14.53
C ARG A 823 -24.66 -34.89 -14.28
N ILE A 824 -24.27 -35.18 -13.05
CA ILE A 824 -22.86 -35.35 -12.66
C ILE A 824 -22.24 -36.56 -13.37
N VAL A 825 -22.97 -37.67 -13.55
CA VAL A 825 -22.44 -38.86 -14.26
C VAL A 825 -22.12 -38.60 -15.74
N GLU A 826 -22.70 -37.56 -16.35
CA GLU A 826 -22.34 -37.16 -17.72
C GLU A 826 -20.94 -36.52 -17.80
N ILE A 827 -20.39 -36.11 -16.65
CA ILE A 827 -19.08 -35.48 -16.50
C ILE A 827 -18.10 -36.49 -15.91
N ASP A 828 -18.42 -37.06 -14.74
CA ASP A 828 -17.56 -38.01 -14.05
C ASP A 828 -18.36 -39.03 -13.21
N LEU A 829 -18.14 -40.32 -13.47
CA LEU A 829 -18.82 -41.43 -12.79
C LEU A 829 -18.40 -41.58 -11.32
N GLU A 830 -17.12 -41.45 -11.01
CA GLU A 830 -16.61 -41.65 -9.65
C GLU A 830 -17.12 -40.53 -8.73
N LEU A 831 -17.10 -39.28 -9.23
CA LEU A 831 -17.72 -38.15 -8.56
C LEU A 831 -19.23 -38.39 -8.32
N ALA A 832 -19.96 -38.83 -9.34
CA ALA A 832 -21.39 -39.09 -9.23
C ALA A 832 -21.71 -40.18 -8.20
N GLN A 833 -20.92 -41.26 -8.18
CA GLN A 833 -21.06 -42.36 -7.22
C GLN A 833 -20.85 -41.87 -5.78
N ALA A 834 -19.77 -41.11 -5.55
CA ALA A 834 -19.45 -40.61 -4.22
C ALA A 834 -20.48 -39.60 -3.71
N VAL A 835 -20.99 -38.70 -4.58
CA VAL A 835 -22.06 -37.77 -4.22
C VAL A 835 -23.36 -38.53 -3.95
N ALA A 836 -23.73 -39.52 -4.79
CA ALA A 836 -24.94 -40.30 -4.63
C ALA A 836 -24.99 -41.04 -3.28
N GLU A 837 -23.86 -41.63 -2.88
CA GLU A 837 -23.71 -42.30 -1.58
C GLU A 837 -23.97 -41.34 -0.41
N MET A 838 -23.50 -40.10 -0.49
CA MET A 838 -23.66 -39.11 0.58
C MET A 838 -25.08 -38.55 0.69
N VAL A 839 -25.76 -38.31 -0.43
CA VAL A 839 -27.06 -37.61 -0.45
C VAL A 839 -28.27 -38.55 -0.53
N GLY A 840 -28.04 -39.87 -0.65
CA GLY A 840 -29.10 -40.86 -0.73
C GLY A 840 -29.75 -41.00 -2.12
N ALA A 841 -29.03 -40.64 -3.19
CA ALA A 841 -29.46 -40.88 -4.56
C ALA A 841 -29.13 -42.31 -5.03
N ASP A 842 -29.71 -42.72 -6.15
CA ASP A 842 -29.37 -44.01 -6.78
C ASP A 842 -27.93 -43.97 -7.32
N ILE A 843 -27.08 -44.93 -6.89
CA ILE A 843 -25.65 -44.95 -7.26
C ILE A 843 -25.50 -45.43 -8.71
N PRO A 844 -25.03 -44.57 -9.64
CA PRO A 844 -24.88 -44.95 -11.05
C PRO A 844 -23.79 -46.01 -11.23
N GLN A 845 -24.06 -47.00 -12.10
CA GLN A 845 -23.14 -48.13 -12.35
C GLN A 845 -22.26 -47.94 -13.59
N GLU A 846 -22.71 -47.12 -14.55
CA GLU A 846 -22.04 -46.92 -15.83
C GLU A 846 -22.02 -45.43 -16.20
N ALA A 847 -20.98 -45.02 -16.94
CA ALA A 847 -20.92 -43.68 -17.50
C ALA A 847 -21.94 -43.53 -18.63
N THR A 848 -22.61 -42.37 -18.72
CA THR A 848 -23.64 -42.10 -19.73
C THR A 848 -23.09 -41.47 -21.02
N ARG A 849 -21.79 -41.16 -21.03
CA ARG A 849 -21.08 -40.49 -22.12
C ARG A 849 -19.63 -40.94 -22.19
N GLN A 850 -19.08 -40.97 -23.40
CA GLN A 850 -17.64 -41.13 -23.61
C GLN A 850 -16.90 -39.85 -23.15
N LYS A 851 -16.02 -39.98 -22.15
CA LYS A 851 -15.13 -38.91 -21.68
C LYS A 851 -14.12 -38.53 -22.77
N HIS A 852 -13.85 -37.24 -22.93
CA HIS A 852 -12.75 -36.77 -23.76
C HIS A 852 -11.41 -36.73 -23.01
N ASN A 853 -11.40 -36.80 -21.66
CA ASN A 853 -10.21 -36.90 -20.80
C ASN A 853 -9.15 -35.79 -21.04
N LYS A 854 -9.60 -34.63 -21.52
CA LYS A 854 -8.73 -33.47 -21.78
C LYS A 854 -8.58 -32.68 -20.48
N LYS A 855 -7.43 -32.01 -20.32
CA LYS A 855 -7.15 -31.01 -19.27
C LYS A 855 -6.72 -29.70 -19.91
N ALA A 856 -6.78 -28.60 -19.17
CA ALA A 856 -6.28 -27.30 -19.59
C ALA A 856 -5.60 -26.59 -18.40
N LYS A 857 -4.53 -25.85 -18.71
CA LYS A 857 -3.84 -24.98 -17.74
C LYS A 857 -4.67 -23.73 -17.46
N GLY A 858 -4.44 -23.13 -16.30
CA GLY A 858 -5.08 -21.88 -15.90
C GLY A 858 -6.50 -22.07 -15.36
N LEU A 859 -6.90 -23.31 -15.08
CA LEU A 859 -8.19 -23.63 -14.48
C LEU A 859 -8.05 -23.91 -12.97
N SER A 860 -7.13 -24.80 -12.59
CA SER A 860 -6.81 -25.08 -11.19
C SER A 860 -6.29 -23.82 -10.49
N GLN A 861 -6.67 -23.62 -9.23
CA GLN A 861 -6.09 -22.53 -8.43
C GLN A 861 -4.60 -22.75 -8.16
N MET A 862 -4.14 -24.01 -8.22
CA MET A 862 -2.74 -24.39 -8.02
C MET A 862 -1.82 -23.88 -9.15
N ASP A 863 -2.38 -23.55 -10.31
CA ASP A 863 -1.64 -22.91 -11.42
C ASP A 863 -1.29 -21.44 -11.11
N PHE A 864 -1.92 -20.85 -10.08
CA PHE A 864 -1.80 -19.43 -9.73
C PHE A 864 -1.23 -19.20 -8.34
N LEU A 865 -0.44 -20.13 -7.82
CA LEU A 865 0.36 -19.86 -6.62
C LEU A 865 1.40 -18.76 -6.92
N PRO A 866 1.75 -17.91 -5.93
CA PRO A 866 2.79 -16.89 -6.12
C PRO A 866 4.11 -17.50 -6.61
N LYS A 867 4.67 -16.95 -7.70
CA LYS A 867 5.96 -17.42 -8.26
C LYS A 867 7.09 -17.39 -7.23
N THR A 868 7.07 -16.37 -6.37
CA THR A 868 7.96 -16.26 -5.21
C THR A 868 7.11 -16.50 -3.96
N PRO A 869 7.47 -17.47 -3.10
CA PRO A 869 6.79 -17.68 -1.83
C PRO A 869 6.69 -16.38 -1.03
N THR A 870 5.48 -16.03 -0.61
CA THR A 870 5.21 -14.81 0.15
C THR A 870 4.14 -15.05 1.20
N ILE A 871 4.25 -14.32 2.30
CA ILE A 871 3.23 -14.24 3.35
C ILE A 871 2.70 -12.82 3.50
N ALA A 872 3.03 -11.92 2.57
CA ALA A 872 2.56 -10.55 2.60
C ALA A 872 1.04 -10.53 2.77
N THR A 873 0.56 -9.67 3.67
CA THR A 873 -0.84 -9.46 4.04
C THR A 873 -1.52 -10.59 4.82
N ARG A 874 -0.86 -11.74 5.02
CA ARG A 874 -1.43 -12.86 5.79
C ARG A 874 -1.55 -12.47 7.26
N MET A 875 -2.68 -12.81 7.87
CA MET A 875 -2.95 -12.55 9.28
C MET A 875 -2.53 -13.75 10.12
N VAL A 876 -1.69 -13.53 11.14
CA VAL A 876 -1.16 -14.62 11.98
C VAL A 876 -1.52 -14.36 13.43
N ALA A 877 -2.26 -15.28 14.04
CA ALA A 877 -2.58 -15.20 15.46
C ALA A 877 -1.41 -15.71 16.31
N ILE A 878 -1.01 -14.95 17.34
CA ILE A 878 0.00 -15.31 18.32
C ILE A 878 -0.68 -15.47 19.68
N LEU A 879 -0.77 -16.70 20.17
CA LEU A 879 -1.54 -17.03 21.36
C LEU A 879 -0.64 -16.99 22.61
N ILE A 880 -0.94 -16.07 23.53
CA ILE A 880 -0.17 -15.89 24.78
C ILE A 880 -1.08 -15.85 26.00
N ALA A 881 -0.53 -16.17 27.16
CA ALA A 881 -1.08 -15.88 28.48
C ALA A 881 0.03 -15.34 29.40
N ASP A 882 -0.30 -14.98 30.64
CA ASP A 882 0.71 -14.46 31.58
C ASP A 882 1.82 -15.50 31.81
N GLY A 883 3.08 -15.08 31.68
CA GLY A 883 4.26 -15.94 31.72
C GLY A 883 4.64 -16.55 30.37
N TYR A 884 4.43 -15.82 29.26
CA TYR A 884 4.86 -16.23 27.92
C TYR A 884 6.35 -15.94 27.70
N ASP A 885 6.97 -16.68 26.79
CA ASP A 885 8.36 -16.42 26.35
C ASP A 885 8.44 -15.16 25.50
N LYS A 886 9.04 -14.10 26.08
CA LYS A 886 9.25 -12.80 25.44
C LYS A 886 10.12 -12.88 24.20
N VAL A 887 11.12 -13.76 24.18
CA VAL A 887 12.08 -13.88 23.07
C VAL A 887 11.40 -14.44 21.85
N ALA A 888 10.71 -15.58 21.98
CA ALA A 888 9.96 -16.17 20.88
C ALA A 888 8.83 -15.26 20.38
N TYR A 889 8.09 -14.62 21.29
CA TYR A 889 7.01 -13.70 20.93
C TYR A 889 7.52 -12.49 20.11
N ASN A 890 8.56 -11.80 20.58
CA ASN A 890 9.10 -10.64 19.86
C ASN A 890 9.77 -11.07 18.55
N GLY A 891 10.51 -12.17 18.57
CA GLY A 891 11.22 -12.69 17.40
C GLY A 891 10.26 -13.03 16.25
N ILE A 892 9.18 -13.78 16.53
CA ILE A 892 8.20 -14.11 15.49
C ILE A 892 7.43 -12.87 15.02
N LYS A 893 7.08 -11.96 15.93
CA LYS A 893 6.31 -10.76 15.57
C LYS A 893 7.13 -9.86 14.65
N ALA A 894 8.42 -9.68 14.94
CA ALA A 894 9.34 -8.94 14.09
C ALA A 894 9.53 -9.63 12.72
N ALA A 895 9.77 -10.94 12.71
CA ALA A 895 9.96 -11.69 11.46
C ALA A 895 8.72 -11.64 10.54
N LEU A 896 7.52 -11.83 11.10
CA LEU A 896 6.27 -11.74 10.33
C LEU A 896 6.06 -10.32 9.75
N THR A 897 6.28 -9.30 10.58
CA THR A 897 6.14 -7.89 10.15
C THR A 897 7.13 -7.54 9.04
N ALA A 898 8.39 -7.99 9.16
CA ALA A 898 9.42 -7.76 8.15
C ALA A 898 9.10 -8.39 6.79
N GLN A 899 8.30 -9.47 6.77
CA GLN A 899 7.82 -10.14 5.55
C GLN A 899 6.44 -9.63 5.09
N GLY A 900 5.93 -8.55 5.70
CA GLY A 900 4.65 -7.94 5.34
C GLY A 900 3.41 -8.68 5.82
N ALA A 901 3.54 -9.69 6.69
CA ALA A 901 2.40 -10.32 7.36
C ALA A 901 1.91 -9.44 8.53
N LEU A 902 0.67 -9.70 8.97
CA LEU A 902 -0.01 -8.97 10.04
C LEU A 902 -0.11 -9.85 11.30
N PRO A 903 0.78 -9.70 12.29
CA PRO A 903 0.72 -10.48 13.53
C PRO A 903 -0.29 -9.89 14.52
N PHE A 904 -1.21 -10.72 15.01
CA PHE A 904 -2.22 -10.35 16.01
C PHE A 904 -2.03 -11.15 17.30
N THR A 905 -1.96 -10.44 18.40
CA THR A 905 -1.78 -11.00 19.75
C THR A 905 -3.14 -11.39 20.31
N ILE A 906 -3.31 -12.69 20.59
CA ILE A 906 -4.54 -13.26 21.14
C ILE A 906 -4.25 -13.80 22.53
N SER A 907 -5.09 -13.49 23.51
CA SER A 907 -4.88 -13.95 24.88
C SER A 907 -6.19 -14.20 25.65
N PRO A 908 -6.17 -14.76 26.86
CA PRO A 908 -7.39 -14.90 27.66
C PRO A 908 -8.11 -13.58 27.98
N ARG A 909 -7.43 -12.41 27.91
CA ARG A 909 -7.99 -11.09 28.25
C ARG A 909 -7.37 -9.96 27.43
N ARG A 910 -8.14 -8.93 27.08
CA ARG A 910 -7.63 -7.78 26.28
C ARG A 910 -6.82 -6.73 27.06
N ASN A 911 -6.48 -7.02 28.32
CA ASN A 911 -5.60 -6.17 29.13
C ASN A 911 -4.13 -6.58 28.94
N LYS A 912 -3.19 -5.81 29.51
CA LYS A 912 -1.75 -6.15 29.49
C LYS A 912 -1.47 -7.57 29.95
N ILE A 913 -0.81 -8.37 29.12
CA ILE A 913 -0.29 -9.71 29.41
C ILE A 913 1.21 -9.58 29.69
N PHE A 914 1.69 -10.25 30.73
CA PHE A 914 3.06 -10.09 31.21
C PHE A 914 3.92 -11.29 30.80
N ALA A 915 5.13 -11.03 30.33
CA ALA A 915 6.06 -12.11 29.97
C ALA A 915 6.54 -12.86 31.21
N ASP A 916 7.22 -13.99 31.01
CA ASP A 916 7.90 -14.67 32.11
C ASP A 916 8.91 -13.73 32.80
N GLY A 917 8.95 -13.76 34.12
CA GLY A 917 9.73 -12.82 34.94
C GLY A 917 9.16 -11.39 35.05
N GLU A 918 8.06 -11.05 34.38
CA GLU A 918 7.37 -9.75 34.51
C GLU A 918 6.11 -9.85 35.40
N ASP A 919 5.76 -8.75 36.06
CA ASP A 919 4.53 -8.62 36.87
C ASP A 919 3.69 -7.41 36.43
N LYS A 920 2.62 -7.11 37.18
CA LYS A 920 1.69 -6.01 36.87
C LYS A 920 2.32 -4.61 36.84
N SER A 921 3.54 -4.45 37.34
CA SER A 921 4.32 -3.20 37.27
C SER A 921 5.14 -3.07 35.98
N GLY A 922 5.28 -4.14 35.20
CA GLY A 922 5.99 -4.14 33.91
C GLY A 922 5.20 -3.53 32.76
N ASP A 923 5.87 -3.36 31.62
CA ASP A 923 5.27 -2.77 30.42
C ASP A 923 4.16 -3.66 29.85
N GLY A 924 4.37 -4.98 29.83
CA GLY A 924 3.47 -5.99 29.28
C GLY A 924 3.10 -5.75 27.81
N VAL A 925 2.23 -6.60 27.27
CA VAL A 925 1.68 -6.45 25.92
C VAL A 925 0.16 -6.39 26.00
N VAL A 926 -0.45 -5.35 25.43
CA VAL A 926 -1.91 -5.31 25.25
C VAL A 926 -2.26 -6.22 24.09
N ALA A 927 -3.06 -7.25 24.36
CA ALA A 927 -3.51 -8.16 23.32
C ALA A 927 -4.46 -7.44 22.34
N ASP A 928 -4.29 -7.67 21.04
CA ASP A 928 -5.15 -7.11 20.00
C ASP A 928 -6.59 -7.59 20.19
N HIS A 929 -6.78 -8.87 20.55
CA HIS A 929 -8.07 -9.44 20.91
C HIS A 929 -7.92 -10.47 22.04
N HIS A 930 -9.04 -10.82 22.69
CA HIS A 930 -9.09 -11.97 23.58
C HIS A 930 -9.62 -13.22 22.87
N LEU A 931 -9.31 -14.40 23.39
CA LEU A 931 -9.61 -15.73 22.83
C LEU A 931 -11.08 -15.93 22.45
N GLU A 932 -12.02 -15.37 23.23
CA GLU A 932 -13.46 -15.47 22.94
C GLU A 932 -13.95 -14.50 21.85
N GLY A 933 -13.27 -13.39 21.61
CA GLY A 933 -13.72 -12.34 20.69
C GLY A 933 -13.34 -12.59 19.23
N GLN A 934 -12.45 -13.55 18.98
CA GLN A 934 -11.99 -13.95 17.64
C GLN A 934 -11.87 -15.49 17.59
N ARG A 935 -11.71 -16.05 16.39
CA ARG A 935 -11.51 -17.50 16.18
C ARG A 935 -10.38 -17.73 15.20
N SER A 936 -9.87 -18.97 15.12
CA SER A 936 -8.76 -19.27 14.23
C SER A 936 -9.13 -19.03 12.78
N THR A 937 -10.42 -19.23 12.43
CA THR A 937 -11.05 -18.91 11.12
C THR A 937 -10.66 -17.55 10.56
N MET A 938 -10.49 -16.53 11.41
CA MET A 938 -10.19 -15.16 11.00
C MET A 938 -8.71 -14.94 10.65
N TYR A 939 -7.86 -15.95 10.79
CA TYR A 939 -6.41 -15.88 10.60
C TYR A 939 -5.94 -16.97 9.63
N ASP A 940 -4.83 -16.71 8.94
CA ASP A 940 -4.19 -17.67 8.04
C ASP A 940 -3.36 -18.72 8.79
N SER A 941 -2.90 -18.39 10.00
CA SER A 941 -1.99 -19.24 10.78
C SER A 941 -2.04 -18.94 12.28
N VAL A 942 -1.60 -19.90 13.09
CA VAL A 942 -1.54 -19.80 14.55
C VAL A 942 -0.13 -20.11 15.06
N PHE A 943 0.43 -19.22 15.88
CA PHE A 943 1.71 -19.41 16.57
C PHE A 943 1.55 -19.42 18.10
N ILE A 944 2.21 -20.35 18.77
CA ILE A 944 2.20 -20.50 20.23
C ILE A 944 3.66 -20.47 20.75
N PRO A 945 4.12 -19.37 21.36
CA PRO A 945 5.43 -19.33 22.01
C PRO A 945 5.44 -20.19 23.29
N GLY A 946 6.64 -20.48 23.79
CA GLY A 946 6.86 -21.15 25.06
C GLY A 946 6.49 -20.29 26.28
N GLY A 947 6.93 -20.74 27.45
CA GLY A 947 6.60 -20.15 28.75
C GLY A 947 5.66 -21.06 29.53
N GLU A 948 6.20 -21.75 30.54
CA GLU A 948 5.51 -22.80 31.29
C GLU A 948 4.16 -22.35 31.86
N LYS A 949 4.12 -21.14 32.45
CA LYS A 949 2.89 -20.59 33.05
C LYS A 949 1.86 -20.18 31.99
N SER A 950 2.30 -19.60 30.87
CA SER A 950 1.43 -19.27 29.75
C SER A 950 0.78 -20.55 29.19
N VAL A 951 1.60 -21.56 28.92
CA VAL A 951 1.15 -22.84 28.36
C VAL A 951 0.26 -23.61 29.34
N ALA A 952 0.57 -23.64 30.63
CA ALA A 952 -0.29 -24.25 31.65
C ALA A 952 -1.68 -23.58 31.72
N THR A 953 -1.74 -22.27 31.46
CA THR A 953 -3.00 -21.51 31.39
C THR A 953 -3.78 -21.85 30.12
N LEU A 954 -3.12 -21.83 28.95
CA LEU A 954 -3.74 -22.12 27.66
C LEU A 954 -4.23 -23.58 27.57
N SER A 955 -3.46 -24.53 28.10
CA SER A 955 -3.79 -25.97 28.08
C SER A 955 -5.05 -26.33 28.88
N LYS A 956 -5.44 -25.48 29.84
CA LYS A 956 -6.67 -25.63 30.64
C LYS A 956 -7.82 -24.78 30.12
N ASN A 957 -7.60 -24.01 29.06
CA ASN A 957 -8.61 -23.17 28.46
C ASN A 957 -9.21 -23.87 27.22
N GLY A 958 -10.47 -24.29 27.32
CA GLY A 958 -11.15 -25.01 26.24
C GLY A 958 -11.20 -24.22 24.92
N ARG A 959 -11.27 -22.89 24.98
CA ARG A 959 -11.21 -22.04 23.78
C ARG A 959 -9.83 -22.08 23.16
N ALA A 960 -8.75 -21.94 23.92
CA ALA A 960 -7.38 -22.04 23.38
C ALA A 960 -7.12 -23.41 22.71
N VAL A 961 -7.59 -24.51 23.32
CA VAL A 961 -7.52 -25.86 22.71
C VAL A 961 -8.28 -25.88 21.37
N HIS A 962 -9.48 -25.30 21.34
CA HIS A 962 -10.28 -25.20 20.12
C HIS A 962 -9.59 -24.38 19.03
N TRP A 963 -8.89 -23.28 19.36
CA TRP A 963 -8.15 -22.49 18.37
C TRP A 963 -7.11 -23.32 17.63
N VAL A 964 -6.37 -24.19 18.32
CA VAL A 964 -5.37 -25.07 17.70
C VAL A 964 -6.03 -26.16 16.87
N ARG A 965 -7.10 -26.79 17.39
CA ARG A 965 -7.84 -27.84 16.69
C ARG A 965 -8.54 -27.34 15.43
N GLU A 966 -9.15 -26.16 15.49
CA GLU A 966 -9.81 -25.49 14.36
C GLU A 966 -8.80 -25.05 13.31
N ALA A 967 -7.66 -24.47 13.70
CA ALA A 967 -6.58 -24.20 12.75
C ALA A 967 -6.06 -25.49 12.10
N PHE A 968 -6.00 -26.59 12.85
CA PHE A 968 -5.56 -27.88 12.32
C PHE A 968 -6.56 -28.46 11.31
N GLY A 969 -7.84 -28.53 11.68
CA GLY A 969 -8.93 -29.02 10.83
C GLY A 969 -9.13 -28.17 9.57
N HIS A 970 -8.90 -26.86 9.67
CA HIS A 970 -8.89 -25.95 8.52
C HIS A 970 -7.57 -25.91 7.76
N LEU A 971 -6.67 -26.86 7.99
CA LEU A 971 -5.44 -27.09 7.21
C LEU A 971 -4.42 -25.96 7.29
N LYS A 972 -4.50 -25.09 8.30
CA LYS A 972 -3.60 -23.95 8.48
C LYS A 972 -2.23 -24.38 8.96
N ALA A 973 -1.23 -23.55 8.69
CA ALA A 973 0.06 -23.68 9.36
C ALA A 973 -0.11 -23.45 10.86
N ILE A 974 0.60 -24.23 11.67
CA ILE A 974 0.65 -24.08 13.13
C ILE A 974 2.11 -24.08 13.54
N GLY A 975 2.54 -23.02 14.22
CA GLY A 975 3.90 -22.90 14.74
C GLY A 975 3.92 -22.99 16.25
N ALA A 976 4.85 -23.74 16.83
CA ALA A 976 5.05 -23.72 18.29
C ALA A 976 6.50 -23.89 18.70
N THR A 977 6.88 -23.21 19.77
CA THR A 977 8.23 -23.29 20.35
C THR A 977 8.20 -23.54 21.86
N GLY A 978 9.29 -24.12 22.39
CA GLY A 978 9.41 -24.38 23.82
C GLY A 978 8.28 -25.26 24.36
N GLU A 979 7.72 -24.89 25.51
CA GLU A 979 6.56 -25.57 26.12
C GLU A 979 5.31 -25.52 25.23
N GLY A 980 5.22 -24.58 24.29
CA GLY A 980 4.10 -24.49 23.34
C GLY A 980 3.98 -25.74 22.47
N VAL A 981 5.09 -26.45 22.22
CA VAL A 981 5.10 -27.72 21.48
C VAL A 981 4.26 -28.79 22.20
N ALA A 982 4.38 -28.88 23.53
CA ALA A 982 3.62 -29.84 24.32
C ALA A 982 2.11 -29.56 24.27
N PHE A 983 1.72 -28.28 24.26
CA PHE A 983 0.31 -27.88 24.12
C PHE A 983 -0.25 -28.18 22.74
N VAL A 984 0.48 -27.87 21.66
CA VAL A 984 0.04 -28.23 20.31
C VAL A 984 -0.06 -29.75 20.17
N LYS A 985 0.94 -30.49 20.66
CA LYS A 985 0.90 -31.95 20.70
C LYS A 985 -0.35 -32.46 21.43
N GLN A 986 -0.67 -31.95 22.62
CA GLN A 986 -1.88 -32.31 23.35
C GLN A 986 -3.16 -32.07 22.54
N CYS A 987 -3.20 -31.02 21.71
CA CYS A 987 -4.37 -30.68 20.91
C CYS A 987 -4.59 -31.63 19.72
N VAL A 988 -3.50 -32.10 19.09
CA VAL A 988 -3.52 -32.81 17.79
C VAL A 988 -2.54 -34.00 17.71
N GLU A 989 -2.36 -34.74 18.81
CA GLU A 989 -1.59 -36.00 18.82
C GLU A 989 -2.37 -37.10 18.08
N LEU A 990 -2.11 -37.22 16.79
CA LEU A 990 -2.71 -38.20 15.89
C LEU A 990 -1.66 -39.19 15.37
N PRO A 991 -2.06 -40.40 14.92
CA PRO A 991 -1.14 -41.35 14.31
C PRO A 991 -0.35 -40.73 13.15
N GLY A 992 0.98 -40.84 13.17
CA GLY A 992 1.87 -40.33 12.13
C GLY A 992 2.29 -38.86 12.27
N MET A 993 1.71 -38.11 13.22
CA MET A 993 2.18 -36.76 13.54
C MET A 993 3.49 -36.79 14.34
N GLU A 994 4.47 -35.99 13.91
CA GLU A 994 5.75 -35.83 14.58
C GLU A 994 5.90 -34.43 15.17
N PHE A 995 6.48 -34.34 16.37
CA PHE A 995 6.72 -33.10 17.08
C PHE A 995 8.16 -33.05 17.57
N SER A 996 8.80 -31.88 17.52
CA SER A 996 10.17 -31.71 17.98
C SER A 996 10.28 -32.04 19.48
N ALA A 997 11.33 -32.79 19.84
CA ALA A 997 11.73 -33.08 21.23
C ALA A 997 13.13 -32.55 21.57
N SER A 998 13.80 -31.91 20.60
CA SER A 998 15.18 -31.44 20.68
C SER A 998 15.28 -29.98 20.19
N THR A 999 16.48 -29.54 19.83
CA THR A 999 16.73 -28.28 19.11
C THR A 999 16.36 -28.34 17.63
N ASP A 1000 16.12 -29.53 17.08
CA ASP A 1000 15.84 -29.72 15.66
C ASP A 1000 14.40 -29.30 15.36
N VAL A 1001 14.22 -28.61 14.24
CA VAL A 1001 12.91 -28.16 13.77
C VAL A 1001 12.21 -29.34 13.11
N GLN A 1002 10.98 -29.62 13.54
CA GLN A 1002 10.12 -30.65 12.95
C GLN A 1002 8.95 -29.98 12.22
N ASN A 1003 8.74 -30.31 10.95
CA ASN A 1003 7.55 -29.93 10.19
C ASN A 1003 6.79 -31.18 9.78
N SER A 1004 5.64 -31.43 10.42
CA SER A 1004 4.77 -32.56 10.13
C SER A 1004 3.41 -32.02 9.67
N TYR A 1005 3.08 -32.22 8.39
CA TYR A 1005 1.83 -31.75 7.78
C TYR A 1005 1.55 -30.25 8.02
N GLY A 1006 2.57 -29.38 7.97
CA GLY A 1006 2.42 -27.94 8.21
C GLY A 1006 2.31 -27.54 9.69
N VAL A 1007 2.49 -28.47 10.62
CA VAL A 1007 2.72 -28.20 12.04
C VAL A 1007 4.23 -28.13 12.26
N VAL A 1008 4.74 -26.91 12.47
CA VAL A 1008 6.17 -26.61 12.62
C VAL A 1008 6.50 -26.41 14.09
N THR A 1009 7.43 -27.19 14.63
CA THR A 1009 7.75 -27.21 16.07
C THR A 1009 9.24 -27.19 16.34
N ALA A 1010 9.64 -26.53 17.44
CA ALA A 1010 11.00 -26.56 17.97
C ALA A 1010 10.97 -26.54 19.52
N ALA A 1011 11.27 -27.66 20.17
CA ALA A 1011 11.16 -27.79 21.63
C ALA A 1011 12.25 -27.01 22.39
N LYS A 1012 13.40 -26.76 21.76
CA LYS A 1012 14.45 -25.88 22.29
C LYS A 1012 14.82 -24.85 21.24
N VAL A 1013 14.66 -23.57 21.56
CA VAL A 1013 15.00 -22.49 20.63
C VAL A 1013 16.37 -21.91 20.95
N SER A 1014 17.26 -21.86 19.97
CA SER A 1014 18.48 -21.05 20.07
C SER A 1014 18.13 -19.57 19.88
N PRO A 1015 18.78 -18.63 20.60
CA PRO A 1015 18.65 -17.18 20.33
C PRO A 1015 18.87 -16.80 18.87
N ASP A 1016 19.66 -17.58 18.13
CA ASP A 1016 19.93 -17.40 16.70
C ASP A 1016 18.76 -17.83 15.77
N GLY A 1017 17.69 -18.43 16.33
CA GLY A 1017 16.57 -19.01 15.58
C GLY A 1017 15.50 -18.02 15.11
N PHE A 1018 15.55 -16.76 15.56
CA PHE A 1018 14.59 -15.70 15.21
C PHE A 1018 15.29 -14.48 14.59
N LYS A 1019 15.89 -14.65 13.40
CA LYS A 1019 16.56 -13.57 12.66
C LYS A 1019 15.57 -12.84 11.75
N GLU A 1020 15.74 -11.53 11.58
CA GLU A 1020 14.91 -10.69 10.69
C GLU A 1020 15.08 -11.03 9.20
N ALA A 1021 16.27 -11.50 8.80
CA ALA A 1021 16.55 -12.01 7.46
C ALA A 1021 16.09 -13.47 7.34
N VAL A 1022 14.84 -13.67 6.94
CA VAL A 1022 14.22 -14.99 6.72
C VAL A 1022 14.21 -15.31 5.23
N LYS A 1023 14.69 -16.51 4.85
CA LYS A 1023 14.50 -17.04 3.50
C LYS A 1023 13.26 -17.94 3.51
N ILE A 1024 12.14 -17.47 2.96
CA ILE A 1024 10.93 -18.28 2.78
C ILE A 1024 11.21 -19.34 1.70
N ALA A 1025 11.60 -20.53 2.12
CA ALA A 1025 11.99 -21.61 1.22
C ALA A 1025 11.67 -22.98 1.81
N LYS A 1026 11.35 -23.95 0.93
CA LYS A 1026 11.03 -25.33 1.31
C LYS A 1026 12.14 -26.00 2.13
N GLU A 1027 13.39 -25.66 1.83
CA GLU A 1027 14.59 -26.25 2.46
C GLU A 1027 15.13 -25.41 3.62
N ALA A 1028 14.34 -24.48 4.17
CA ALA A 1028 14.77 -23.74 5.35
C ALA A 1028 15.08 -24.69 6.52
N ALA A 1029 16.22 -24.47 7.18
CA ALA A 1029 16.64 -25.29 8.31
C ALA A 1029 16.17 -24.73 9.67
N ASP A 1030 15.87 -23.43 9.73
CA ASP A 1030 15.41 -22.76 10.93
C ASP A 1030 13.88 -22.73 11.05
N PHE A 1031 13.40 -22.52 12.27
CA PHE A 1031 11.97 -22.55 12.60
C PHE A 1031 11.18 -21.51 11.81
N VAL A 1032 11.67 -20.27 11.76
CA VAL A 1032 10.95 -19.16 11.14
C VAL A 1032 10.84 -19.38 9.64
N GLY A 1033 11.91 -19.83 8.98
CA GLY A 1033 11.90 -20.17 7.56
C GLY A 1033 10.91 -21.29 7.23
N GLN A 1034 10.88 -22.38 8.00
CA GLN A 1034 9.91 -23.48 7.76
C GLN A 1034 8.47 -23.06 8.04
N TYR A 1035 8.23 -22.31 9.13
CA TYR A 1035 6.89 -21.86 9.49
C TYR A 1035 6.35 -20.84 8.47
N THR A 1036 7.15 -19.85 8.07
CA THR A 1036 6.74 -18.87 7.04
C THR A 1036 6.57 -19.53 5.67
N PHE A 1037 7.36 -20.55 5.33
CA PHE A 1037 7.12 -21.35 4.13
C PHE A 1037 5.81 -22.14 4.20
N ALA A 1038 5.47 -22.74 5.35
CA ALA A 1038 4.18 -23.41 5.54
C ALA A 1038 3.00 -22.44 5.37
N ILE A 1039 3.11 -21.21 5.89
CA ILE A 1039 2.10 -20.15 5.68
C ILE A 1039 2.02 -19.77 4.19
N SER A 1040 3.16 -19.67 3.49
CA SER A 1040 3.19 -19.28 2.07
C SER A 1040 2.56 -20.32 1.15
N GLN A 1041 2.42 -21.57 1.60
CA GLN A 1041 1.67 -22.62 0.88
C GLN A 1041 0.15 -22.48 1.06
N HIS A 1042 -0.31 -21.46 1.79
CA HIS A 1042 -1.71 -21.17 2.13
C HIS A 1042 -2.35 -22.21 3.07
N LYS A 1043 -2.42 -23.48 2.66
CA LYS A 1043 -2.95 -24.61 3.44
C LYS A 1043 -2.09 -25.85 3.23
N ASN A 1044 -2.12 -26.80 4.17
CA ASN A 1044 -1.49 -28.10 4.02
C ASN A 1044 -2.55 -29.15 3.61
N PHE A 1045 -2.74 -29.33 2.30
CA PHE A 1045 -3.72 -30.29 1.77
C PHE A 1045 -3.35 -31.76 2.02
N ASP A 1046 -2.06 -32.06 2.20
CA ASP A 1046 -1.62 -33.42 2.56
C ASP A 1046 -2.24 -33.89 3.88
N ARG A 1047 -2.53 -32.96 4.80
CA ARG A 1047 -3.21 -33.24 6.09
C ARG A 1047 -4.63 -33.77 5.88
N GLU A 1048 -5.34 -33.23 4.89
CA GLU A 1048 -6.68 -33.67 4.53
C GLU A 1048 -6.66 -34.96 3.71
N LEU A 1049 -5.76 -35.08 2.76
CA LEU A 1049 -5.60 -36.30 1.96
C LEU A 1049 -5.21 -37.51 2.83
N ALA A 1050 -4.53 -37.29 3.95
CA ALA A 1050 -4.25 -38.31 4.97
C ALA A 1050 -5.42 -38.58 5.94
N GLY A 1051 -6.53 -37.85 5.81
CA GLY A 1051 -7.73 -37.98 6.66
C GLY A 1051 -7.54 -37.45 8.09
N LEU A 1052 -6.47 -36.69 8.37
CA LEU A 1052 -6.13 -36.26 9.73
C LEU A 1052 -7.09 -35.18 10.24
N ASN A 1053 -7.57 -34.30 9.36
CA ASN A 1053 -8.56 -33.29 9.73
C ASN A 1053 -9.85 -33.94 10.27
N SER A 1054 -10.33 -35.02 9.64
CA SER A 1054 -11.53 -35.75 10.08
C SER A 1054 -11.38 -36.47 11.43
N MET A 1055 -10.16 -36.61 11.96
CA MET A 1055 -9.89 -37.19 13.29
C MET A 1055 -9.95 -36.15 14.42
N VAL A 1056 -10.08 -34.86 14.09
CA VAL A 1056 -10.12 -33.76 15.07
C VAL A 1056 -11.53 -33.20 15.15
N ALA A 1057 -11.99 -32.88 16.37
CA ALA A 1057 -13.23 -32.13 16.59
C ALA A 1057 -12.91 -30.63 16.67
N TYR A 1058 -13.54 -29.83 15.80
CA TYR A 1058 -13.22 -28.41 15.64
C TYR A 1058 -14.36 -27.52 15.14
#